data_AF-A0A257NTY0-F1
#
_entry.id   AF-A0A257NTY0-F1
#
_cell.length_a   1.000
_cell.length_b   1.000
_cell.length_c   1.000
_cell.angle_alpha   90.00
_cell.angle_beta   90.00
_cell.angle_gamma   90.00
#
_symmetry.space_group_name_H-M   'P 1'
#
loop_
_entity.id
_entity.type
_entity.pdbx_description
1 polymer ?
#
loop_
_entity_poly.entity_id
_entity_poly.type
_entity_poly.pdbx_seq_one_letter_code
_entity_poly.pdbx_strand_id
1 'polypeptide(L)'
;LAAWGRQGRDLMRLLDTFEDNTHLTRSPDNNPSNHLSLTAFESPCAAQSQPSLLSLIHDDILELRSPAELLDLQRRLMPHDAQSLQFHIAHSPLREVEILHDQLLAALEADASLTPTDIIVMVPDMSIYAPAIAAIFGRIDCSDPRFIPFTISDQTTGSQTPVINALDRLLRLPQARLGRSEVLDLLGTPLLRAKFGIKEADIPTLHTWIDAAGIRWGLDAMHREHFDLPPGITQNTWLFGLNRLLLGYLSGDSQAMWQGIEPYPAMDSISAGLIGYLADLINQLSHYTHVLAQPYTPEEWQHCLQNLMTDFFQEPDLHSPDSSRNNASDDLETHARLLTSLAQWRTDCHTAHFTQPISIDTVRHAWLDRLEPHRLQQRFLVGGVNFATLMPMRAIPYRQVYLLGMDDASYPRRQPPSDFDLMAARYRPGDRARREDDRYLFLEALLAAREKFVVSWVGRNINNNQTRPASVLVSQLHDYLDQFWHVSGDGKASEHLTTHHPLHPYSRQYFSGKNPALFTYATDWRAIHSTEIAAQTTTKAPSESTTLSLPIWRPERVLSLNDLSKFLRAPAQLLFKERFGIQLQAINEDLEDHEPFELDGLKRWQIKHQLNDRVRQKIASAANFIHPTPEELSTYLHQQYHKLLHSGQFPIMVALTADEFLAPLMTQWQTWQTLKQHYEHRLPTQQRQSLCGNQGIALEAQTQDLFQAEDGHRARLIFIEGKLHQAEPTRPENIRRDKCVNQWPAHLFAQLTGHPVETHLIGETGTVRLPPIDEPTARHQLINLLDSWFDAIQQPYPIACKTAFCWLENHKVAPDQAIDKARICFEGGYNVQGEIENDPILARIWPDFDTLLNNQLTQNQRFTDLCQQLYQPIITALQKGNPPEN
;
A
#
# COMPACT_ATOMS: atom_id res chain seq x y z
N LEU A 1 -19.99 39.36 20.06
CA LEU A 1 -21.32 39.01 20.61
C LEU A 1 -22.46 39.07 19.59
N ALA A 2 -22.69 40.19 18.88
CA ALA A 2 -23.88 40.39 18.03
C ALA A 2 -24.11 39.29 16.95
N ALA A 3 -23.04 38.85 16.28
CA ALA A 3 -23.13 37.86 15.20
C ALA A 3 -23.09 36.41 15.71
N TRP A 4 -22.39 36.13 16.82
CA TRP A 4 -22.12 34.77 17.30
C TRP A 4 -23.07 34.34 18.43
N GLY A 5 -23.62 35.29 19.19
CA GLY A 5 -24.42 35.08 20.39
C GLY A 5 -25.91 34.82 20.16
N ARG A 6 -26.34 34.43 18.94
CA ARG A 6 -27.78 34.31 18.63
C ARG A 6 -28.49 33.33 19.56
N GLN A 7 -27.89 32.17 19.80
CA GLN A 7 -28.43 31.16 20.70
C GLN A 7 -28.53 31.67 22.15
N GLY A 8 -27.47 32.28 22.67
CA GLY A 8 -27.47 32.88 24.01
C GLY A 8 -28.53 33.97 24.18
N ARG A 9 -28.74 34.81 23.16
CA ARG A 9 -29.79 35.84 23.15
C ARG A 9 -31.19 35.23 23.23
N ASP A 10 -31.45 34.18 22.46
CA ASP A 10 -32.76 33.53 22.47
C ASP A 10 -33.02 32.85 23.82
N LEU A 11 -32.01 32.22 24.41
CA LEU A 11 -32.09 31.66 25.77
C LEU A 11 -32.36 32.75 26.83
N MET A 12 -31.59 33.83 26.83
CA MET A 12 -31.77 34.95 27.76
C MET A 12 -33.17 35.55 27.64
N ARG A 13 -33.66 35.78 26.41
CA ARG A 13 -35.02 36.28 26.20
C ARG A 13 -36.09 35.34 26.76
N LEU A 14 -35.91 34.03 26.63
CA LEU A 14 -36.84 33.05 27.19
C LEU A 14 -36.80 33.06 28.73
N LEU A 15 -35.62 33.24 29.33
CA LEU A 15 -35.47 33.41 30.79
C LEU A 15 -36.16 34.70 31.28
N ASP A 16 -35.94 35.83 30.62
CA ASP A 16 -36.60 37.10 30.96
C ASP A 16 -38.13 36.95 30.92
N THR A 17 -38.67 36.31 29.86
CA THR A 17 -40.12 36.07 29.78
C THR A 17 -40.63 35.12 30.86
N PHE A 18 -39.81 34.18 31.33
CA PHE A 18 -40.17 33.31 32.44
C PHE A 18 -40.24 34.10 33.75
N GLU A 19 -39.25 34.96 34.02
CA GLU A 19 -39.23 35.82 35.20
C GLU A 19 -40.45 36.76 35.23
N ASP A 20 -40.73 37.47 34.15
CA ASP A 20 -41.90 38.35 34.01
C ASP A 20 -43.22 37.62 34.33
N ASN A 21 -43.36 36.37 33.88
CA ASN A 21 -44.54 35.55 34.13
C ASN A 21 -44.63 35.03 35.59
N THR A 22 -43.50 34.76 36.25
CA THR A 22 -43.49 34.40 37.68
C THR A 22 -43.83 35.58 38.59
N HIS A 23 -43.51 36.80 38.17
CA HIS A 23 -43.90 38.02 38.89
C HIS A 23 -45.41 38.30 38.81
N LEU A 24 -46.09 37.93 37.72
CA LEU A 24 -47.55 38.06 37.57
C LEU A 24 -48.36 37.07 38.43
N THR A 25 -47.73 36.00 38.95
CA THR A 25 -48.42 34.93 39.71
C THR A 25 -48.20 34.99 41.23
N ARG A 26 -47.37 35.91 41.74
CA ARG A 26 -47.19 36.15 43.18
C ARG A 26 -47.91 37.44 43.62
N SER A 27 -48.80 37.31 44.59
CA SER A 27 -49.57 38.39 45.25
C SER A 27 -48.68 39.60 45.64
N PRO A 28 -49.18 40.85 45.59
CA PRO A 28 -48.38 42.09 45.72
C PRO A 28 -47.76 42.39 47.11
N ASP A 29 -47.72 41.42 48.03
CA ASP A 29 -47.28 41.62 49.42
C ASP A 29 -45.89 41.06 49.76
N ASN A 30 -45.06 40.70 48.77
CA ASN A 30 -43.71 40.20 49.07
C ASN A 30 -42.60 41.12 48.55
N ASN A 31 -41.95 41.75 49.54
CA ASN A 31 -40.60 42.33 49.59
C ASN A 31 -39.83 42.48 48.26
N PRO A 32 -39.43 43.71 47.87
CA PRO A 32 -38.61 43.97 46.67
C PRO A 32 -37.17 43.40 46.74
N SER A 33 -36.80 42.75 47.84
CA SER A 33 -35.49 42.11 48.06
C SER A 33 -35.35 40.71 47.46
N ASN A 34 -36.37 40.20 46.76
CA ASN A 34 -36.35 38.89 46.09
C ASN A 34 -36.10 38.96 44.57
N HIS A 35 -35.69 40.12 44.05
CA HIS A 35 -35.00 40.14 42.75
C HIS A 35 -33.74 39.31 42.91
N LEU A 36 -33.66 38.19 42.19
CA LEU A 36 -32.39 37.52 41.92
C LEU A 36 -31.55 38.52 41.10
N SER A 37 -30.83 39.43 41.77
CA SER A 37 -29.79 40.20 41.11
C SER A 37 -28.68 39.20 40.79
N LEU A 38 -28.73 38.63 39.59
CA LEU A 38 -27.65 37.85 38.97
C LEU A 38 -26.48 38.81 38.67
N THR A 39 -25.88 39.40 39.70
CA THR A 39 -24.69 40.25 39.60
C THR A 39 -23.50 39.46 40.12
N ALA A 40 -23.19 38.36 39.43
CA ALA A 40 -21.96 37.60 39.61
C ALA A 40 -21.06 37.75 38.38
N PHE A 41 -20.99 38.97 37.84
CA PHE A 41 -20.11 39.34 36.73
C PHE A 41 -18.84 39.96 37.30
N GLU A 42 -17.69 39.38 36.96
CA GLU A 42 -16.38 39.90 37.33
C GLU A 42 -15.69 40.41 36.06
N SER A 43 -15.22 41.66 36.07
CA SER A 43 -14.43 42.16 34.95
C SER A 43 -13.09 41.43 34.92
N PRO A 44 -12.71 40.83 33.78
CA PRO A 44 -11.42 40.14 33.63
C PRO A 44 -10.24 41.11 33.74
N CYS A 45 -10.47 42.43 33.59
CA CYS A 45 -9.47 43.46 33.76
C CYS A 45 -9.30 43.92 35.22
N ALA A 46 -10.24 43.62 36.13
CA ALA A 46 -10.24 44.16 37.49
C ALA A 46 -9.03 43.71 38.34
N ALA A 47 -8.48 42.52 38.05
CA ALA A 47 -7.35 41.94 38.78
C ALA A 47 -5.98 42.15 38.08
N GLN A 48 -5.94 42.75 36.89
CA GLN A 48 -4.74 42.82 36.05
C GLN A 48 -4.20 44.26 35.94
N SER A 49 -2.96 44.50 36.39
CA SER A 49 -2.30 45.81 36.27
C SER A 49 -2.07 46.24 34.81
N GLN A 50 -1.91 45.28 33.90
CA GLN A 50 -1.85 45.46 32.46
C GLN A 50 -2.67 44.33 31.80
N PRO A 51 -3.91 44.61 31.36
CA PRO A 51 -4.74 43.57 30.77
C PRO A 51 -4.21 43.14 29.40
N SER A 52 -4.27 41.84 29.12
CA SER A 52 -3.92 41.29 27.82
C SER A 52 -4.96 41.64 26.75
N LEU A 53 -4.60 41.53 25.47
CA LEU A 53 -5.54 41.65 24.36
C LEU A 53 -6.78 40.76 24.55
N LEU A 54 -6.59 39.51 24.96
CA LEU A 54 -7.70 38.59 25.22
C LEU A 54 -8.62 39.10 26.35
N SER A 55 -8.05 39.54 27.48
CA SER A 55 -8.82 40.12 28.60
C SER A 55 -9.62 41.35 28.17
N LEU A 56 -9.02 42.22 27.35
CA LEU A 56 -9.70 43.41 26.82
C LEU A 56 -10.88 43.05 25.92
N ILE A 57 -10.73 42.03 25.06
CA ILE A 57 -11.82 41.52 24.21
C ILE A 57 -12.95 40.94 25.07
N HIS A 58 -12.61 40.20 26.13
CA HIS A 58 -13.62 39.68 27.07
C HIS A 58 -14.38 40.80 27.76
N ASP A 59 -13.66 41.83 28.21
CA ASP A 59 -14.23 43.00 28.88
C ASP A 59 -15.12 43.81 27.92
N ASP A 60 -14.75 43.93 26.64
CA ASP A 60 -15.61 44.55 25.61
C ASP A 60 -16.93 43.80 25.42
N ILE A 61 -16.89 42.46 25.46
CA ILE A 61 -18.07 41.60 25.35
C ILE A 61 -18.92 41.71 26.62
N LEU A 62 -18.30 41.75 27.79
CA LEU A 62 -18.96 41.85 29.09
C LEU A 62 -19.71 43.18 29.24
N GLU A 63 -19.04 44.30 28.94
CA GLU A 63 -19.57 45.66 29.05
C GLU A 63 -20.49 46.03 27.87
N LEU A 64 -20.69 45.13 26.90
CA LEU A 64 -21.52 45.35 25.72
C LEU A 64 -21.17 46.63 24.94
N ARG A 65 -19.86 46.94 24.86
CA ARG A 65 -19.37 48.18 24.25
C ARG A 65 -19.79 48.31 22.79
N SER A 66 -20.27 49.49 22.42
CA SER A 66 -20.63 49.82 21.04
C SER A 66 -19.39 50.05 20.18
N PRO A 67 -19.49 49.89 18.84
CA PRO A 67 -18.37 50.19 17.94
C PRO A 67 -17.83 51.62 18.05
N ALA A 68 -18.69 52.60 18.37
CA ALA A 68 -18.27 53.98 18.57
C ALA A 68 -17.39 54.13 19.81
N GLU A 69 -17.78 53.52 20.93
CA GLU A 69 -16.99 53.51 22.16
C GLU A 69 -15.64 52.81 21.95
N LEU A 70 -15.61 51.68 21.22
CA LEU A 70 -14.38 50.97 20.92
C LEU A 70 -13.39 51.79 20.08
N LEU A 71 -13.89 52.56 19.11
CA LEU A 71 -13.06 53.47 18.30
C LEU A 71 -12.47 54.61 19.14
N ASP A 72 -13.25 55.15 20.08
CA ASP A 72 -12.80 56.22 20.98
C ASP A 72 -11.68 55.78 21.93
N LEU A 73 -11.57 54.48 22.24
CA LEU A 73 -10.50 53.92 23.08
C LEU A 73 -9.11 53.96 22.40
N GLN A 74 -9.04 54.11 21.07
CA GLN A 74 -7.80 54.23 20.27
C GLN A 74 -6.70 53.24 20.68
N ARG A 75 -7.06 51.97 20.88
CA ARG A 75 -6.15 50.94 21.40
C ARG A 75 -5.01 50.67 20.42
N ARG A 76 -3.82 50.42 20.97
CA ARG A 76 -2.64 50.02 20.22
C ARG A 76 -2.25 48.59 20.55
N LEU A 77 -1.92 47.82 19.53
CA LEU A 77 -1.37 46.47 19.69
C LEU A 77 0.04 46.57 20.26
N MET A 78 0.25 45.96 21.42
CA MET A 78 1.54 45.87 22.10
C MET A 78 2.22 44.54 21.77
N PRO A 79 3.56 44.44 21.79
CA PRO A 79 4.27 43.19 21.51
C PRO A 79 3.87 42.00 22.41
N HIS A 80 3.48 42.27 23.67
CA HIS A 80 3.01 41.22 24.59
C HIS A 80 1.60 40.71 24.25
N ASP A 81 0.81 41.46 23.46
CA ASP A 81 -0.56 41.05 23.10
C ASP A 81 -0.57 39.79 22.24
N ALA A 82 0.48 39.63 21.43
CA ALA A 82 0.74 38.44 20.63
C ALA A 82 0.98 37.18 21.48
N GLN A 83 1.07 37.27 22.81
CA GLN A 83 1.13 36.10 23.70
C GLN A 83 -0.27 35.56 24.05
N SER A 84 -1.29 36.41 24.05
CA SER A 84 -2.65 36.06 24.47
C SER A 84 -3.59 35.67 23.32
N LEU A 85 -3.34 36.15 22.10
CA LEU A 85 -4.11 35.81 20.90
C LEU A 85 -3.17 35.57 19.72
N GLN A 86 -3.26 34.41 19.06
CA GLN A 86 -2.37 34.03 17.95
C GLN A 86 -3.13 33.32 16.83
N PHE A 87 -2.68 33.56 15.59
CA PHE A 87 -3.19 32.88 14.39
C PHE A 87 -2.06 32.13 13.67
N HIS A 88 -2.31 30.88 13.28
CA HIS A 88 -1.33 30.05 12.57
C HIS A 88 -1.89 29.50 11.25
N ILE A 89 -1.08 29.57 10.20
CA ILE A 89 -1.44 29.03 8.89
C ILE A 89 -0.52 27.87 8.56
N ALA A 90 -1.13 26.69 8.39
CA ALA A 90 -0.47 25.45 7.99
C ALA A 90 -0.87 25.00 6.58
N HIS A 91 -0.26 23.90 6.11
CA HIS A 91 -0.50 23.31 4.79
C HIS A 91 -1.25 21.97 4.86
N SER A 92 -1.33 21.33 6.03
CA SER A 92 -2.03 20.06 6.24
C SER A 92 -2.39 19.88 7.72
N PRO A 93 -3.35 19.01 8.06
CA PRO A 93 -3.66 18.67 9.46
C PRO A 93 -2.45 18.13 10.22
N LEU A 94 -1.63 17.28 9.57
CA LEU A 94 -0.39 16.78 10.17
C LEU A 94 0.57 17.94 10.51
N ARG A 95 0.77 18.86 9.55
CA ARG A 95 1.67 20.00 9.75
C ARG A 95 1.17 20.93 10.85
N GLU A 96 -0.14 21.12 10.94
CA GLU A 96 -0.79 21.91 11.97
C GLU A 96 -0.58 21.33 13.38
N VAL A 97 -0.69 20.01 13.53
CA VAL A 97 -0.41 19.31 14.79
C VAL A 97 1.08 19.39 15.16
N GLU A 98 2.00 19.30 14.19
CA GLU A 98 3.43 19.53 14.45
C GLU A 98 3.70 20.94 14.98
N ILE A 99 3.07 21.95 14.38
CA ILE A 99 3.17 23.34 14.83
C ILE A 99 2.60 23.47 16.24
N LEU A 100 1.42 22.91 16.51
CA LEU A 100 0.81 22.91 17.83
C LEU A 100 1.75 22.32 18.87
N HIS A 101 2.37 21.17 18.59
CA HIS A 101 3.29 20.52 19.51
C HIS A 101 4.45 21.43 19.92
N ASP A 102 5.09 22.10 18.96
CA ASP A 102 6.14 23.09 19.24
C ASP A 102 5.60 24.30 20.04
N GLN A 103 4.39 24.78 19.74
CA GLN A 103 3.77 25.88 20.48
C GLN A 103 3.42 25.51 21.94
N LEU A 104 3.02 24.26 22.18
CA LEU A 104 2.73 23.77 23.53
C LEU A 104 4.02 23.63 24.36
N LEU A 105 5.10 23.12 23.77
CA LEU A 105 6.40 23.06 24.44
C LEU A 105 6.89 24.46 24.81
N ALA A 106 6.79 25.43 23.89
CA ALA A 106 7.13 26.82 24.18
C ALA A 106 6.30 27.41 25.32
N ALA A 107 4.99 27.10 25.37
CA ALA A 107 4.11 27.57 26.43
C ALA A 107 4.47 26.96 27.79
N LEU A 108 4.76 25.65 27.84
CA LEU A 108 5.15 24.94 29.06
C LEU A 108 6.55 25.35 29.55
N GLU A 109 7.48 25.68 28.64
CA GLU A 109 8.80 26.21 29.01
C GLU A 109 8.71 27.64 29.55
N ALA A 110 7.84 28.47 28.99
CA ALA A 110 7.69 29.86 29.40
C ALA A 110 7.03 30.04 30.78
N ASP A 111 6.13 29.13 31.18
CA ASP A 111 5.43 29.18 32.47
C ASP A 111 5.42 27.81 33.17
N ALA A 112 6.24 27.67 34.22
CA ALA A 112 6.33 26.45 35.01
C ALA A 112 5.08 26.13 35.85
N SER A 113 4.14 27.08 36.00
CA SER A 113 2.86 26.83 36.68
C SER A 113 1.82 26.19 35.76
N LEU A 114 2.04 26.23 34.44
CA LEU A 114 1.13 25.70 33.45
C LEU A 114 1.23 24.18 33.42
N THR A 115 0.12 23.50 33.70
CA THR A 115 0.06 22.04 33.59
C THR A 115 -0.63 21.64 32.28
N PRO A 116 -0.30 20.48 31.69
CA PRO A 116 -1.00 19.96 30.51
C PRO A 116 -2.53 19.89 30.64
N THR A 117 -3.04 19.70 31.86
CA THR A 117 -4.49 19.68 32.15
C THR A 117 -5.17 21.05 32.04
N ASP A 118 -4.40 22.14 32.08
CA ASP A 118 -4.90 23.51 31.91
C ASP A 118 -5.08 23.89 30.42
N ILE A 119 -4.80 22.96 29.50
CA ILE A 119 -4.78 23.16 28.07
C ILE A 119 -5.82 22.28 27.39
N ILE A 120 -6.63 22.90 26.52
CA ILE A 120 -7.55 22.19 25.63
C ILE A 120 -7.27 22.51 24.17
N VAL A 121 -7.31 21.48 23.34
CA VAL A 121 -7.22 21.57 21.88
C VAL A 121 -8.54 21.09 21.30
N MET A 122 -9.18 21.94 20.50
CA MET A 122 -10.44 21.62 19.86
C MET A 122 -10.34 21.63 18.33
N VAL A 123 -10.94 20.61 17.71
CA VAL A 123 -11.00 20.43 16.25
C VAL A 123 -12.46 20.30 15.80
N PRO A 124 -12.81 20.69 14.56
CA PRO A 124 -14.17 20.53 14.06
C PRO A 124 -14.54 19.06 13.86
N ASP A 125 -13.57 18.23 13.46
CA ASP A 125 -13.68 16.81 13.19
C ASP A 125 -12.46 16.06 13.74
N MET A 126 -12.69 15.17 14.72
CA MET A 126 -11.63 14.39 15.34
C MET A 126 -11.11 13.26 14.45
N SER A 127 -11.91 12.74 13.52
CA SER A 127 -11.52 11.62 12.66
C SER A 127 -10.32 11.98 11.77
N ILE A 128 -10.27 13.24 11.31
CA ILE A 128 -9.19 13.78 10.47
C ILE A 128 -7.92 14.00 11.29
N TYR A 129 -8.04 14.47 12.54
CA TYR A 129 -6.88 14.87 13.36
C TYR A 129 -6.33 13.75 14.23
N ALA A 130 -7.13 12.76 14.65
CA ALA A 130 -6.69 11.70 15.54
C ALA A 130 -5.43 10.94 15.02
N PRO A 131 -5.33 10.57 13.73
CA PRO A 131 -4.11 9.95 13.20
C PRO A 131 -2.90 10.88 13.26
N ALA A 132 -3.08 12.18 12.97
CA ALA A 132 -2.02 13.17 13.05
C ALA A 132 -1.55 13.40 14.50
N ILE A 133 -2.48 13.48 15.45
CA ILE A 133 -2.19 13.60 16.89
C ILE A 133 -1.40 12.38 17.36
N ALA A 134 -1.88 11.18 17.04
CA ALA A 134 -1.19 9.94 17.40
C ALA A 134 0.22 9.84 16.79
N ALA A 135 0.40 10.27 15.54
CA ALA A 135 1.70 10.26 14.86
C ALA A 135 2.72 11.23 15.47
N ILE A 136 2.27 12.38 15.98
CA ILE A 136 3.18 13.42 16.52
C ILE A 136 3.41 13.27 18.02
N PHE A 137 2.34 13.09 18.80
CA PHE A 137 2.44 12.97 20.26
C PHE A 137 2.75 11.52 20.70
N GLY A 138 2.27 10.51 19.96
CA GLY A 138 2.45 9.10 20.31
C GLY A 138 3.81 8.51 19.93
N ARG A 139 4.58 9.17 19.04
CA ARG A 139 5.94 8.71 18.67
C ARG A 139 7.01 9.03 19.72
N ILE A 140 6.72 9.92 20.66
CA ILE A 140 7.69 10.46 21.61
C ILE A 140 7.59 9.64 22.90
N ASP A 141 8.71 9.06 23.34
CA ASP A 141 8.77 8.28 24.57
C ASP A 141 8.67 9.19 25.81
N CYS A 142 8.11 8.68 26.90
CA CYS A 142 7.99 9.41 28.17
C CYS A 142 9.32 9.89 28.78
N SER A 143 10.45 9.36 28.32
CA SER A 143 11.80 9.76 28.74
C SER A 143 12.34 10.98 27.97
N ASP A 144 11.77 11.31 26.82
CA ASP A 144 12.16 12.47 26.01
C ASP A 144 11.58 13.75 26.63
N PRO A 145 12.37 14.83 26.80
CA PRO A 145 11.86 16.10 27.35
C PRO A 145 10.75 16.76 26.50
N ARG A 146 10.60 16.36 25.24
CA ARG A 146 9.53 16.82 24.34
C ARG A 146 8.20 16.11 24.57
N PHE A 147 8.16 15.10 25.44
CA PHE A 147 6.95 14.33 25.71
C PHE A 147 5.88 15.20 26.39
N ILE A 148 4.70 15.25 25.78
CA ILE A 148 3.50 15.87 26.37
C ILE A 148 2.44 14.79 26.54
N PRO A 149 1.97 14.50 27.77
CA PRO A 149 0.88 13.57 27.97
C PRO A 149 -0.38 14.12 27.31
N PHE A 150 -1.11 13.27 26.57
CA PHE A 150 -2.31 13.69 25.85
C PHE A 150 -3.42 12.65 25.93
N THR A 151 -4.65 13.13 25.72
CA THR A 151 -5.85 12.30 25.61
C THR A 151 -6.68 12.76 24.42
N ILE A 152 -7.24 11.81 23.67
CA ILE A 152 -8.12 12.11 22.52
C ILE A 152 -9.54 11.69 22.88
N SER A 153 -10.43 12.68 22.97
CA SER A 153 -11.86 12.55 23.26
C SER A 153 -12.71 12.67 21.98
N ASP A 154 -13.98 12.28 22.06
CA ASP A 154 -14.98 12.43 20.99
C ASP A 154 -14.58 11.81 19.63
N GLN A 155 -13.78 10.74 19.65
CA GLN A 155 -13.50 9.98 18.43
C GLN A 155 -14.77 9.30 17.95
N THR A 156 -15.23 9.66 16.76
CA THR A 156 -16.15 8.81 16.01
C THR A 156 -15.44 7.49 15.78
N THR A 157 -16.03 6.38 16.21
CA THR A 157 -15.51 5.02 15.96
C THR A 157 -15.57 4.63 14.47
N GLY A 158 -15.64 5.62 13.56
CA GLY A 158 -15.65 5.45 12.11
C GLY A 158 -14.37 4.79 11.58
N SER A 159 -13.25 4.88 12.31
CA SER A 159 -12.19 3.87 12.22
C SER A 159 -12.59 2.67 13.07
N GLN A 160 -13.54 1.89 12.53
CA GLN A 160 -14.11 0.73 13.20
C GLN A 160 -13.01 -0.23 13.64
N THR A 161 -13.14 -0.78 14.85
CA THR A 161 -12.30 -1.92 15.27
C THR A 161 -12.38 -3.02 14.20
N PRO A 162 -11.29 -3.77 13.95
CA PRO A 162 -11.26 -4.80 12.90
C PRO A 162 -12.48 -5.74 12.93
N VAL A 163 -12.97 -6.05 14.13
CA VAL A 163 -14.17 -6.87 14.38
C VAL A 163 -15.44 -6.25 13.81
N ILE A 164 -15.70 -4.96 14.00
CA ILE A 164 -16.93 -4.31 13.48
C ILE A 164 -16.88 -4.24 11.95
N ASN A 165 -15.70 -3.94 11.37
CA ASN A 165 -15.51 -3.95 9.91
C ASN A 165 -15.77 -5.34 9.32
N ALA A 166 -15.21 -6.38 9.93
CA ALA A 166 -15.44 -7.76 9.51
C ALA A 166 -16.92 -8.14 9.65
N LEU A 167 -17.57 -7.74 10.73
CA LEU A 167 -19.00 -7.97 10.94
C LEU A 167 -19.85 -7.27 9.89
N ASP A 168 -19.63 -5.98 9.58
CA ASP A 168 -20.38 -5.28 8.53
C ASP A 168 -20.26 -5.99 7.17
N ARG A 169 -19.06 -6.49 6.84
CA ARG A 169 -18.84 -7.32 5.64
C ARG A 169 -19.62 -8.65 5.71
N LEU A 170 -19.59 -9.35 6.85
CA LEU A 170 -20.36 -10.59 7.04
C LEU A 170 -21.88 -10.37 6.95
N LEU A 171 -22.39 -9.24 7.43
CA LEU A 171 -23.82 -8.89 7.32
C LEU A 171 -24.25 -8.53 5.90
N ARG A 172 -23.29 -8.36 4.97
CA ARG A 172 -23.52 -8.10 3.54
C ARG A 172 -23.35 -9.33 2.66
N LEU A 173 -23.09 -10.51 3.23
CA LEU A 173 -22.87 -11.76 2.49
C LEU A 173 -23.89 -12.06 1.39
N PRO A 174 -25.23 -11.86 1.57
CA PRO A 174 -26.21 -12.13 0.52
C PRO A 174 -26.00 -11.33 -0.78
N GLN A 175 -25.28 -10.21 -0.71
CA GLN A 175 -24.99 -9.33 -1.85
C GLN A 175 -23.50 -9.38 -2.25
N ALA A 176 -22.68 -10.11 -1.48
CA ALA A 176 -21.23 -10.15 -1.67
C ALA A 176 -20.86 -11.12 -2.78
N ARG A 177 -19.96 -10.70 -3.68
CA ARG A 177 -19.42 -11.60 -4.72
C ARG A 177 -18.43 -12.60 -4.14
N LEU A 178 -17.89 -12.34 -2.94
CA LEU A 178 -16.89 -13.16 -2.27
C LEU A 178 -15.64 -13.31 -3.13
N GLY A 179 -15.05 -12.17 -3.48
CA GLY A 179 -13.75 -12.09 -4.14
C GLY A 179 -12.64 -12.64 -3.23
N ARG A 180 -11.52 -13.06 -3.83
CA ARG A 180 -10.35 -13.52 -3.05
C ARG A 180 -9.80 -12.43 -2.14
N SER A 181 -9.77 -11.18 -2.58
CA SER A 181 -9.36 -10.04 -1.75
C SER A 181 -10.30 -9.85 -0.56
N GLU A 182 -11.62 -9.98 -0.78
CA GLU A 182 -12.61 -9.83 0.30
C GLU A 182 -12.46 -10.89 1.39
N VAL A 183 -12.19 -12.14 1.03
CA VAL A 183 -11.98 -13.23 2.00
C VAL A 183 -10.62 -13.11 2.70
N LEU A 184 -9.56 -12.70 1.98
CA LEU A 184 -8.25 -12.45 2.59
C LEU A 184 -8.30 -11.24 3.55
N ASP A 185 -9.07 -10.20 3.24
CA ASP A 185 -9.33 -9.08 4.14
C ASP A 185 -10.03 -9.53 5.43
N LEU A 186 -11.00 -10.46 5.34
CA LEU A 186 -11.65 -11.04 6.53
C LEU A 186 -10.63 -11.77 7.42
N LEU A 187 -9.68 -12.50 6.81
CA LEU A 187 -8.57 -13.16 7.51
C LEU A 187 -7.54 -12.18 8.12
N GLY A 188 -7.60 -10.90 7.73
CA GLY A 188 -6.89 -9.82 8.40
C GLY A 188 -7.39 -9.55 9.82
N THR A 189 -8.59 -10.01 10.18
CA THR A 189 -9.17 -9.82 11.52
C THR A 189 -8.70 -10.91 12.49
N PRO A 190 -7.96 -10.58 13.57
CA PRO A 190 -7.35 -11.59 14.44
C PRO A 190 -8.34 -12.57 15.08
N LEU A 191 -9.47 -12.10 15.61
CA LEU A 191 -10.49 -12.96 16.25
C LEU A 191 -11.15 -13.94 15.27
N LEU A 192 -11.31 -13.50 14.01
CA LEU A 192 -11.87 -14.35 12.96
C LEU A 192 -10.85 -15.41 12.56
N ARG A 193 -9.61 -14.99 12.30
CA ARG A 193 -8.53 -15.88 11.91
C ARG A 193 -8.28 -16.98 12.97
N ALA A 194 -8.30 -16.59 14.24
CA ALA A 194 -8.15 -17.51 15.37
C ALA A 194 -9.30 -18.53 15.47
N LYS A 195 -10.55 -18.12 15.17
CA LYS A 195 -11.72 -19.01 15.15
C LYS A 195 -11.56 -20.20 14.20
N PHE A 196 -10.90 -19.98 13.05
CA PHE A 196 -10.64 -21.01 12.05
C PHE A 196 -9.26 -21.68 12.19
N GLY A 197 -8.48 -21.36 13.23
CA GLY A 197 -7.17 -21.97 13.46
C GLY A 197 -6.08 -21.54 12.46
N ILE A 198 -6.30 -20.44 11.73
CA ILE A 198 -5.34 -19.90 10.76
C ILE A 198 -4.36 -18.97 11.50
N LYS A 199 -3.07 -19.01 11.18
CA LYS A 199 -2.09 -18.07 11.73
C LYS A 199 -1.78 -16.97 10.73
N GLU A 200 -1.26 -15.85 11.22
CA GLU A 200 -0.85 -14.75 10.35
C GLU A 200 0.24 -15.16 9.36
N ALA A 201 1.17 -16.01 9.81
CA ALA A 201 2.23 -16.57 8.97
C ALA A 201 1.72 -17.48 7.84
N ASP A 202 0.48 -17.96 7.92
CA ASP A 202 -0.12 -18.84 6.91
C ASP A 202 -0.73 -18.06 5.73
N ILE A 203 -1.00 -16.75 5.90
CA ILE A 203 -1.65 -15.90 4.89
C ILE A 203 -0.89 -15.86 3.56
N PRO A 204 0.45 -15.68 3.51
CA PRO A 204 1.19 -15.71 2.24
C PRO A 204 1.09 -17.07 1.50
N THR A 205 1.03 -18.16 2.26
CA THR A 205 0.84 -19.51 1.72
C THR A 205 -0.55 -19.66 1.10
N LEU A 206 -1.59 -19.22 1.83
CA LEU A 206 -2.96 -19.19 1.32
C LEU A 206 -3.08 -18.33 0.06
N HIS A 207 -2.45 -17.16 0.03
CA HIS A 207 -2.42 -16.29 -1.16
C HIS A 207 -1.87 -17.04 -2.38
N THR A 208 -0.73 -17.72 -2.22
CA THR A 208 -0.09 -18.50 -3.28
C THR A 208 -0.98 -19.64 -3.75
N TRP A 209 -1.63 -20.35 -2.83
CA TRP A 209 -2.50 -21.48 -3.18
C TRP A 209 -3.82 -21.06 -3.83
N ILE A 210 -4.46 -19.99 -3.33
CA ILE A 210 -5.68 -19.42 -3.91
C ILE A 210 -5.40 -18.98 -5.34
N ASP A 211 -4.27 -18.32 -5.59
CA ASP A 211 -3.89 -17.91 -6.94
C ASP A 211 -3.60 -19.10 -7.85
N ALA A 212 -2.78 -20.05 -7.39
CA ALA A 212 -2.40 -21.21 -8.20
C ALA A 212 -3.56 -22.20 -8.46
N ALA A 213 -4.51 -22.29 -7.51
CA ALA A 213 -5.76 -23.03 -7.68
C ALA A 213 -6.74 -22.35 -8.65
N GLY A 214 -6.47 -21.10 -9.05
CA GLY A 214 -7.29 -20.33 -9.97
C GLY A 214 -8.55 -19.76 -9.33
N ILE A 215 -8.60 -19.61 -8.00
CA ILE A 215 -9.75 -19.01 -7.31
C ILE A 215 -9.78 -17.51 -7.57
N ARG A 216 -10.96 -16.97 -7.87
CA ARG A 216 -11.17 -15.55 -8.13
C ARG A 216 -12.33 -14.98 -7.34
N TRP A 217 -13.55 -15.48 -7.58
CA TRP A 217 -14.74 -15.04 -6.87
C TRP A 217 -15.90 -16.02 -7.02
N GLY A 218 -16.91 -15.89 -6.17
CA GLY A 218 -18.10 -16.72 -6.14
C GLY A 218 -17.87 -18.04 -5.42
N LEU A 219 -18.88 -18.49 -4.67
CA LEU A 219 -18.80 -19.72 -3.87
C LEU A 219 -18.86 -20.94 -4.77
N ASP A 220 -19.89 -21.00 -5.61
CA ASP A 220 -20.18 -22.05 -6.56
C ASP A 220 -20.96 -21.49 -7.77
N ALA A 221 -21.44 -22.38 -8.65
CA ALA A 221 -22.24 -21.97 -9.81
C ALA A 221 -23.60 -21.37 -9.41
N MET A 222 -24.26 -21.91 -8.39
CA MET A 222 -25.56 -21.41 -7.92
C MET A 222 -25.46 -19.99 -7.36
N HIS A 223 -24.37 -19.69 -6.65
CA HIS A 223 -24.11 -18.34 -6.17
C HIS A 223 -23.89 -17.36 -7.34
N ARG A 224 -23.20 -17.78 -8.40
CA ARG A 224 -23.02 -16.94 -9.60
C ARG A 224 -24.32 -16.69 -10.37
N GLU A 225 -25.22 -17.65 -10.40
CA GLU A 225 -26.55 -17.50 -10.99
C GLU A 225 -27.37 -16.38 -10.32
N HIS A 226 -27.16 -16.11 -9.01
CA HIS A 226 -27.79 -14.97 -8.33
C HIS A 226 -27.31 -13.60 -8.83
N PHE A 227 -26.18 -13.56 -9.56
CA PHE A 227 -25.65 -12.35 -10.20
C PHE A 227 -25.96 -12.31 -11.70
N ASP A 228 -27.05 -12.95 -12.13
CA ASP A 228 -27.52 -13.01 -13.53
C ASP A 228 -26.49 -13.60 -14.51
N LEU A 229 -25.57 -14.45 -14.02
CA LEU A 229 -24.65 -15.20 -14.89
C LEU A 229 -25.29 -16.49 -15.41
N PRO A 230 -24.83 -16.99 -16.57
CA PRO A 230 -25.32 -18.25 -17.10
C PRO A 230 -25.11 -19.41 -16.11
N PRO A 231 -26.07 -20.34 -16.02
CA PRO A 231 -26.00 -21.45 -15.08
C PRO A 231 -24.86 -22.41 -15.39
N GLY A 232 -24.34 -23.07 -14.35
CA GLY A 232 -23.32 -24.12 -14.46
C GLY A 232 -21.86 -23.64 -14.62
N ILE A 233 -21.59 -22.33 -14.52
CA ILE A 233 -20.21 -21.80 -14.57
C ILE A 233 -19.53 -22.01 -13.21
N THR A 234 -18.78 -23.10 -13.08
CA THR A 234 -18.04 -23.45 -11.84
C THR A 234 -16.58 -22.99 -11.84
N GLN A 235 -16.00 -22.65 -12.99
CA GLN A 235 -14.57 -22.29 -13.08
C GLN A 235 -14.26 -21.04 -12.25
N ASN A 236 -13.08 -21.00 -11.61
CA ASN A 236 -12.62 -19.87 -10.80
C ASN A 236 -13.45 -19.53 -9.55
N THR A 237 -14.37 -20.40 -9.12
CA THR A 237 -15.07 -20.27 -7.83
C THR A 237 -14.23 -20.82 -6.67
N TRP A 238 -14.62 -20.50 -5.43
CA TRP A 238 -14.02 -21.07 -4.23
C TRP A 238 -14.13 -22.59 -4.20
N LEU A 239 -15.32 -23.15 -4.45
CA LEU A 239 -15.53 -24.59 -4.47
C LEU A 239 -14.66 -25.27 -5.54
N PHE A 240 -14.51 -24.65 -6.71
CA PHE A 240 -13.64 -25.16 -7.77
C PHE A 240 -12.18 -25.26 -7.32
N GLY A 241 -11.60 -24.19 -6.79
CA GLY A 241 -10.20 -24.21 -6.38
C GLY A 241 -9.95 -25.09 -5.15
N LEU A 242 -10.86 -25.10 -4.17
CA LEU A 242 -10.79 -26.01 -3.02
C LEU A 242 -10.77 -27.48 -3.46
N ASN A 243 -11.63 -27.86 -4.41
CA ASN A 243 -11.62 -29.21 -4.94
C ASN A 243 -10.29 -29.55 -5.65
N ARG A 244 -9.67 -28.60 -6.36
CA ARG A 244 -8.35 -28.80 -6.99
C ARG A 244 -7.24 -29.00 -5.96
N LEU A 245 -7.25 -28.20 -4.89
CA LEU A 245 -6.29 -28.29 -3.78
C LEU A 245 -6.43 -29.63 -3.03
N LEU A 246 -7.66 -30.01 -2.68
CA LEU A 246 -7.97 -31.27 -2.00
C LEU A 246 -7.65 -32.48 -2.88
N LEU A 247 -7.98 -32.45 -4.17
CA LEU A 247 -7.65 -33.52 -5.11
C LEU A 247 -6.13 -33.65 -5.30
N GLY A 248 -5.41 -32.53 -5.35
CA GLY A 248 -3.94 -32.54 -5.41
C GLY A 248 -3.31 -33.18 -4.17
N TYR A 249 -3.86 -32.90 -3.00
CA TYR A 249 -3.45 -33.54 -1.75
C TYR A 249 -3.72 -35.06 -1.76
N LEU A 250 -4.91 -35.49 -2.19
CA LEU A 250 -5.32 -36.90 -2.19
C LEU A 250 -4.58 -37.75 -3.24
N SER A 251 -4.39 -37.20 -4.44
CA SER A 251 -3.84 -37.96 -5.57
C SER A 251 -2.32 -38.08 -5.52
N GLY A 252 -1.61 -37.06 -5.01
CA GLY A 252 -0.15 -36.96 -5.09
C GLY A 252 0.40 -36.90 -6.53
N ASP A 253 -0.47 -36.97 -7.55
CA ASP A 253 -0.14 -36.96 -8.96
C ASP A 253 -0.82 -35.77 -9.64
N SER A 254 0.00 -34.85 -10.13
CA SER A 254 -0.40 -33.66 -10.88
C SER A 254 -1.20 -33.94 -12.17
N GLN A 255 -1.25 -35.19 -12.65
CA GLN A 255 -1.89 -35.55 -13.93
C GLN A 255 -3.18 -36.39 -13.75
N ALA A 256 -3.50 -36.77 -12.51
CA ALA A 256 -4.65 -37.61 -12.16
C ALA A 256 -5.96 -36.80 -12.11
N MET A 257 -6.45 -36.41 -13.29
CA MET A 257 -7.74 -35.74 -13.44
C MET A 257 -8.88 -36.63 -12.91
N TRP A 258 -9.79 -36.05 -12.13
CA TRP A 258 -10.95 -36.75 -11.59
C TRP A 258 -12.21 -35.90 -11.75
N GLN A 259 -13.28 -36.47 -12.30
CA GLN A 259 -14.57 -35.78 -12.52
C GLN A 259 -14.45 -34.40 -13.22
N GLY A 260 -13.54 -34.27 -14.18
CA GLY A 260 -13.34 -33.00 -14.89
C GLY A 260 -12.55 -31.94 -14.10
N ILE A 261 -11.93 -32.31 -12.97
CA ILE A 261 -11.13 -31.43 -12.12
C ILE A 261 -9.64 -31.80 -12.29
N GLU A 262 -8.82 -30.80 -12.61
CA GLU A 262 -7.37 -30.97 -12.65
C GLU A 262 -6.77 -30.71 -11.26
N PRO A 263 -6.02 -31.66 -10.66
CA PRO A 263 -5.41 -31.45 -9.35
C PRO A 263 -4.32 -30.37 -9.37
N TYR A 264 -4.22 -29.59 -8.28
CA TYR A 264 -3.06 -28.77 -7.99
C TYR A 264 -2.28 -29.37 -6.82
N PRO A 265 -1.09 -29.96 -7.04
CA PRO A 265 -0.30 -30.54 -5.96
C PRO A 265 0.31 -29.42 -5.11
N ALA A 266 -0.36 -29.07 -4.00
CA ALA A 266 0.24 -28.22 -2.99
C ALA A 266 1.42 -28.98 -2.35
N MET A 267 2.65 -28.57 -2.66
CA MET A 267 3.86 -29.18 -2.10
C MET A 267 4.02 -28.74 -0.64
N ASP A 268 3.47 -29.54 0.28
CA ASP A 268 3.98 -29.84 1.63
C ASP A 268 2.89 -30.56 2.45
N SER A 269 3.16 -31.79 2.89
CA SER A 269 2.19 -32.58 3.68
C SER A 269 1.86 -31.97 5.04
N ILE A 270 2.76 -31.12 5.57
CA ILE A 270 2.63 -30.45 6.87
C ILE A 270 1.59 -29.32 6.81
N SER A 271 1.49 -28.66 5.66
CA SER A 271 0.62 -27.49 5.46
C SER A 271 -0.81 -27.88 5.04
N ALA A 272 -1.08 -29.16 4.76
CA ALA A 272 -2.37 -29.64 4.27
C ALA A 272 -3.56 -29.31 5.20
N GLY A 273 -3.33 -29.19 6.51
CA GLY A 273 -4.37 -28.77 7.47
C GLY A 273 -4.97 -27.40 7.15
N LEU A 274 -4.17 -26.49 6.56
CA LEU A 274 -4.63 -25.15 6.17
C LEU A 274 -5.72 -25.18 5.09
N ILE A 275 -5.69 -26.17 4.19
CA ILE A 275 -6.75 -26.35 3.17
C ILE A 275 -8.08 -26.68 3.87
N GLY A 276 -8.04 -27.49 4.94
CA GLY A 276 -9.21 -27.82 5.75
C GLY A 276 -9.77 -26.58 6.44
N TYR A 277 -8.93 -25.78 7.09
CA TYR A 277 -9.35 -24.53 7.74
C TYR A 277 -9.96 -23.52 6.75
N LEU A 278 -9.37 -23.40 5.56
CA LEU A 278 -9.94 -22.57 4.50
C LEU A 278 -11.29 -23.13 4.02
N ALA A 279 -11.41 -24.44 3.83
CA ALA A 279 -12.68 -25.06 3.45
C ALA A 279 -13.77 -24.84 4.51
N ASP A 280 -13.45 -24.94 5.79
CA ASP A 280 -14.38 -24.67 6.89
C ASP A 280 -14.85 -23.22 6.88
N LEU A 281 -13.96 -22.25 6.64
CA LEU A 281 -14.32 -20.84 6.46
C LEU A 281 -15.26 -20.64 5.28
N ILE A 282 -14.94 -21.17 4.11
CA ILE A 282 -15.78 -21.03 2.91
C ILE A 282 -17.15 -21.70 3.11
N ASN A 283 -17.21 -22.85 3.78
CA ASN A 283 -18.46 -23.51 4.12
C ASN A 283 -19.33 -22.66 5.05
N GLN A 284 -18.72 -22.01 6.05
CA GLN A 284 -19.43 -21.09 6.94
C GLN A 284 -19.94 -19.84 6.20
N LEU A 285 -19.11 -19.24 5.33
CA LEU A 285 -19.54 -18.12 4.48
C LEU A 285 -20.72 -18.52 3.58
N SER A 286 -20.65 -19.72 2.98
CA SER A 286 -21.74 -20.26 2.16
C SER A 286 -23.03 -20.46 2.95
N HIS A 287 -22.94 -21.06 4.14
CA HIS A 287 -24.09 -21.23 5.02
C HIS A 287 -24.79 -19.90 5.33
N TYR A 288 -24.02 -18.90 5.80
CA TYR A 288 -24.58 -17.61 6.19
C TYR A 288 -25.04 -16.75 5.00
N THR A 289 -24.51 -16.97 3.78
CA THR A 289 -25.05 -16.33 2.57
C THR A 289 -26.51 -16.73 2.35
N HIS A 290 -26.86 -18.00 2.55
CA HIS A 290 -28.24 -18.48 2.44
C HIS A 290 -29.12 -18.10 3.62
N VAL A 291 -28.60 -18.18 4.85
CA VAL A 291 -29.36 -17.83 6.07
C VAL A 291 -29.73 -16.34 6.05
N LEU A 292 -28.76 -15.45 5.81
CA LEU A 292 -28.98 -14.01 5.86
C LEU A 292 -29.85 -13.48 4.70
N ALA A 293 -30.04 -14.26 3.63
CA ALA A 293 -30.89 -13.89 2.51
C ALA A 293 -32.39 -13.95 2.85
N GLN A 294 -32.78 -14.71 3.89
CA GLN A 294 -34.18 -14.85 4.28
C GLN A 294 -34.63 -13.71 5.21
N PRO A 295 -35.87 -13.21 5.08
CA PRO A 295 -36.44 -12.28 6.04
C PRO A 295 -36.88 -13.04 7.31
N TYR A 296 -36.49 -12.53 8.48
CA TYR A 296 -36.84 -13.10 9.79
C TYR A 296 -37.52 -12.07 10.70
N THR A 297 -38.20 -12.56 11.73
CA THR A 297 -38.71 -11.72 12.82
C THR A 297 -37.56 -11.19 13.71
N PRO A 298 -37.78 -10.13 14.50
CA PRO A 298 -36.71 -9.60 15.37
C PRO A 298 -36.13 -10.63 16.37
N GLU A 299 -36.94 -11.57 16.85
CA GLU A 299 -36.48 -12.61 17.79
C GLU A 299 -35.57 -13.64 17.11
N GLU A 300 -35.96 -14.08 15.91
CA GLU A 300 -35.16 -14.96 15.07
C GLU A 300 -33.86 -14.28 14.63
N TRP A 301 -33.91 -12.99 14.27
CA TRP A 301 -32.72 -12.21 13.93
C TRP A 301 -31.73 -12.12 15.10
N GLN A 302 -32.21 -11.90 16.32
CA GLN A 302 -31.32 -11.89 17.48
C GLN A 302 -30.56 -13.22 17.61
N HIS A 303 -31.27 -14.34 17.49
CA HIS A 303 -30.63 -15.66 17.59
C HIS A 303 -29.66 -15.92 16.42
N CYS A 304 -30.08 -15.62 15.19
CA CYS A 304 -29.25 -15.76 14.00
C CYS A 304 -27.95 -14.96 14.10
N LEU A 305 -28.02 -13.70 14.52
CA LEU A 305 -26.86 -12.81 14.60
C LEU A 305 -25.93 -13.14 15.78
N GLN A 306 -26.48 -13.68 16.88
CA GLN A 306 -25.67 -14.25 17.96
C GLN A 306 -24.90 -15.48 17.49
N ASN A 307 -25.55 -16.39 16.78
CA ASN A 307 -24.88 -17.56 16.22
C ASN A 307 -23.79 -17.15 15.21
N LEU A 308 -24.07 -16.16 14.34
CA LEU A 308 -23.09 -15.62 13.41
C LEU A 308 -21.84 -15.11 14.15
N MET A 309 -22.05 -14.33 15.21
CA MET A 309 -20.95 -13.83 16.05
C MET A 309 -20.13 -14.97 16.66
N THR A 310 -20.79 -16.01 17.18
CA THR A 310 -20.13 -17.18 17.76
C THR A 310 -19.39 -18.03 16.72
N ASP A 311 -19.92 -18.14 15.51
CA ASP A 311 -19.37 -18.99 14.45
C ASP A 311 -18.17 -18.35 13.73
N PHE A 312 -18.14 -17.02 13.62
CA PHE A 312 -17.04 -16.32 12.95
C PHE A 312 -15.99 -15.73 13.89
N PHE A 313 -16.29 -15.45 15.16
CA PHE A 313 -15.33 -14.82 16.07
C PHE A 313 -15.06 -15.70 17.29
N GLN A 314 -13.77 -15.89 17.59
CA GLN A 314 -13.37 -16.53 18.85
C GLN A 314 -13.60 -15.57 20.02
N GLU A 315 -14.10 -16.08 21.14
CA GLU A 315 -14.16 -15.32 22.38
C GLU A 315 -12.74 -14.94 22.84
N PRO A 316 -12.45 -13.65 23.07
CA PRO A 316 -11.10 -13.22 23.43
C PRO A 316 -10.69 -13.77 24.81
N ASP A 317 -9.63 -14.59 24.83
CA ASP A 317 -9.07 -15.14 26.07
C ASP A 317 -8.05 -14.17 26.68
N LEU A 318 -8.34 -13.68 27.88
CA LEU A 318 -7.48 -12.78 28.66
C LEU A 318 -6.16 -13.45 29.11
N HIS A 319 -6.05 -14.77 29.02
CA HIS A 319 -4.89 -15.55 29.48
C HIS A 319 -3.93 -15.98 28.36
N SER A 320 -4.22 -15.64 27.09
CA SER A 320 -3.32 -15.96 25.98
C SER A 320 -2.01 -15.16 26.05
N PRO A 321 -0.83 -15.80 25.99
CA PRO A 321 0.46 -15.12 26.08
C PRO A 321 0.83 -14.32 24.81
N ASP A 322 0.16 -14.54 23.67
CA ASP A 322 0.50 -13.95 22.37
C ASP A 322 -0.27 -12.65 22.03
N SER A 323 -1.30 -12.30 22.80
CA SER A 323 -2.04 -11.04 22.57
C SER A 323 -1.40 -9.89 23.33
N SER A 324 -1.00 -8.83 22.61
CA SER A 324 -0.78 -7.50 23.19
C SER A 324 -1.91 -7.19 24.18
N ARG A 325 -1.59 -7.09 25.47
CA ARG A 325 -2.57 -6.97 26.59
C ARG A 325 -3.60 -5.86 26.39
N ASN A 326 -3.28 -4.83 25.61
CA ASN A 326 -4.17 -3.69 25.36
C ASN A 326 -5.21 -3.98 24.26
N ASN A 327 -4.87 -4.79 23.26
CA ASN A 327 -5.79 -5.06 22.14
C ASN A 327 -6.88 -6.08 22.55
N ALA A 328 -6.51 -7.09 23.35
CA ALA A 328 -7.44 -8.13 23.79
C ALA A 328 -8.56 -7.58 24.70
N SER A 329 -8.26 -6.59 25.55
CA SER A 329 -9.27 -5.95 26.40
C SER A 329 -10.26 -5.13 25.58
N ASP A 330 -9.78 -4.41 24.57
CA ASP A 330 -10.61 -3.57 23.70
C ASP A 330 -11.50 -4.42 22.79
N ASP A 331 -10.98 -5.54 22.29
CA ASP A 331 -11.74 -6.52 21.51
C ASP A 331 -12.85 -7.17 22.35
N LEU A 332 -12.57 -7.54 23.61
CA LEU A 332 -13.57 -8.08 24.53
C LEU A 332 -14.67 -7.05 24.85
N GLU A 333 -14.30 -5.79 25.14
CA GLU A 333 -15.28 -4.72 25.35
C GLU A 333 -16.14 -4.50 24.11
N THR A 334 -15.52 -4.50 22.92
CA THR A 334 -16.22 -4.37 21.64
C THR A 334 -17.22 -5.50 21.43
N HIS A 335 -16.80 -6.75 21.66
CA HIS A 335 -17.66 -7.92 21.54
C HIS A 335 -18.87 -7.83 22.49
N ALA A 336 -18.63 -7.50 23.76
CA ALA A 336 -19.71 -7.32 24.75
C ALA A 336 -20.67 -6.18 24.37
N ARG A 337 -20.15 -5.06 23.83
CA ARG A 337 -20.95 -3.94 23.33
C ARG A 337 -21.84 -4.34 22.16
N LEU A 338 -21.33 -5.13 21.22
CA LEU A 338 -22.09 -5.63 20.06
C LEU A 338 -23.31 -6.45 20.50
N LEU A 339 -23.10 -7.41 21.41
CA LEU A 339 -24.16 -8.26 21.94
C LEU A 339 -25.20 -7.45 22.75
N THR A 340 -24.73 -6.48 23.54
CA THR A 340 -25.61 -5.60 24.32
C THR A 340 -26.46 -4.72 23.39
N SER A 341 -25.87 -4.15 22.34
CA SER A 341 -26.59 -3.34 21.34
C SER A 341 -27.66 -4.16 20.62
N LEU A 342 -27.35 -5.42 20.26
CA LEU A 342 -28.30 -6.32 19.61
C LEU A 342 -29.50 -6.64 20.52
N ALA A 343 -29.23 -6.91 21.81
CA ALA A 343 -30.27 -7.16 22.80
C ALA A 343 -31.17 -5.93 23.02
N GLN A 344 -30.58 -4.72 23.01
CA GLN A 344 -31.33 -3.47 23.12
C GLN A 344 -32.22 -3.25 21.89
N TRP A 345 -31.71 -3.47 20.67
CA TRP A 345 -32.51 -3.38 19.45
C TRP A 345 -33.73 -4.31 19.50
N ARG A 346 -33.56 -5.55 19.98
CA ARG A 346 -34.68 -6.50 20.17
C ARG A 346 -35.68 -5.99 21.21
N THR A 347 -35.20 -5.38 22.30
CA THR A 347 -36.06 -4.79 23.34
C THR A 347 -36.89 -3.63 22.80
N ASP A 348 -36.32 -2.78 21.95
CA ASP A 348 -37.02 -1.67 21.30
C ASP A 348 -38.11 -2.19 20.35
N CYS A 349 -37.81 -3.23 19.55
CA CYS A 349 -38.79 -3.88 18.67
C CYS A 349 -39.96 -4.47 19.47
N HIS A 350 -39.66 -5.13 20.59
CA HIS A 350 -40.68 -5.69 21.49
C HIS A 350 -41.55 -4.60 22.10
N THR A 351 -40.95 -3.48 22.53
CA THR A 351 -41.66 -2.31 23.09
C THR A 351 -42.60 -1.67 22.06
N ALA A 352 -42.19 -1.66 20.79
CA ALA A 352 -43.02 -1.21 19.67
C ALA A 352 -44.05 -2.26 19.19
N HIS A 353 -44.09 -3.45 19.80
CA HIS A 353 -44.89 -4.59 19.36
C HIS A 353 -44.66 -4.97 17.88
N PHE A 354 -43.43 -4.79 17.38
CA PHE A 354 -43.08 -5.09 16.01
C PHE A 354 -42.69 -6.56 15.86
N THR A 355 -43.54 -7.35 15.18
CA THR A 355 -43.35 -8.80 14.99
C THR A 355 -43.28 -9.22 13.51
N GLN A 356 -43.22 -8.26 12.59
CA GLN A 356 -43.16 -8.56 11.16
C GLN A 356 -41.74 -8.98 10.73
N PRO A 357 -41.60 -9.79 9.68
CA PRO A 357 -40.29 -10.10 9.11
C PRO A 357 -39.57 -8.87 8.56
N ILE A 358 -38.27 -8.77 8.81
CA ILE A 358 -37.38 -7.68 8.37
C ILE A 358 -36.25 -8.28 7.52
N SER A 359 -35.75 -7.55 6.53
CA SER A 359 -34.55 -7.93 5.79
C SER A 359 -33.27 -7.63 6.58
N ILE A 360 -32.19 -8.36 6.29
CA ILE A 360 -30.88 -8.14 6.90
C ILE A 360 -30.38 -6.70 6.72
N ASP A 361 -30.65 -6.05 5.58
CA ASP A 361 -30.22 -4.67 5.34
C ASP A 361 -30.77 -3.69 6.37
N THR A 362 -32.06 -3.80 6.71
CA THR A 362 -32.67 -2.93 7.72
C THR A 362 -32.15 -3.23 9.12
N VAL A 363 -31.97 -4.52 9.46
CA VAL A 363 -31.41 -4.93 10.75
C VAL A 363 -29.96 -4.47 10.90
N ARG A 364 -29.13 -4.60 9.86
CA ARG A 364 -27.74 -4.16 9.82
C ARG A 364 -27.60 -2.68 10.16
N HIS A 365 -28.32 -1.80 9.44
CA HIS A 365 -28.28 -0.36 9.73
C HIS A 365 -28.80 -0.09 11.15
N ALA A 366 -29.95 -0.63 11.52
CA ALA A 366 -30.54 -0.39 12.84
C ALA A 366 -29.68 -0.88 14.02
N TRP A 367 -28.85 -1.91 13.81
CA TRP A 367 -27.94 -2.45 14.83
C TRP A 367 -26.60 -1.71 14.85
N LEU A 368 -25.97 -1.52 13.70
CA LEU A 368 -24.64 -0.90 13.61
C LEU A 368 -24.69 0.62 13.90
N ASP A 369 -25.73 1.34 13.48
CA ASP A 369 -25.87 2.77 13.75
C ASP A 369 -25.98 3.06 15.26
N ARG A 370 -26.41 2.08 16.06
CA ARG A 370 -26.45 2.21 17.54
C ARG A 370 -25.07 2.09 18.18
N LEU A 371 -24.12 1.49 17.48
CA LEU A 371 -22.73 1.40 17.95
C LEU A 371 -22.00 2.72 17.77
N GLU A 372 -22.49 3.60 16.87
CA GLU A 372 -21.99 4.95 16.76
C GLU A 372 -22.17 5.67 18.10
N PRO A 373 -21.08 6.16 18.69
CA PRO A 373 -21.12 6.67 20.05
C PRO A 373 -22.01 7.91 20.13
N HIS A 374 -23.17 7.75 20.77
CA HIS A 374 -23.85 8.85 21.47
C HIS A 374 -23.19 9.12 22.85
N ARG A 375 -21.96 8.64 23.08
CA ARG A 375 -21.28 8.68 24.37
C ARG A 375 -20.62 10.03 24.61
N LEU A 376 -21.33 10.90 25.31
CA LEU A 376 -20.86 12.17 25.90
C LEU A 376 -19.80 12.00 27.03
N GLN A 377 -19.29 10.80 27.33
CA GLN A 377 -18.66 10.50 28.63
C GLN A 377 -17.49 9.46 28.59
N GLN A 378 -16.52 9.57 27.70
CA GLN A 378 -15.23 8.86 27.89
C GLN A 378 -14.09 9.84 28.22
N ARG A 379 -13.29 9.45 29.23
CA ARG A 379 -11.97 9.97 29.66
C ARG A 379 -11.71 11.48 29.50
N PHE A 380 -12.71 12.31 29.78
CA PHE A 380 -12.51 13.75 29.88
C PHE A 380 -11.75 14.05 31.20
N LEU A 381 -10.61 14.77 31.12
CA LEU A 381 -9.75 15.19 32.25
C LEU A 381 -8.81 14.14 32.88
N VAL A 382 -8.15 13.29 32.07
CA VAL A 382 -7.09 12.38 32.58
C VAL A 382 -5.70 12.95 32.27
N GLY A 383 -5.09 13.64 33.25
CA GLY A 383 -3.64 13.83 33.40
C GLY A 383 -2.80 14.46 32.27
N GLY A 384 -3.40 14.96 31.18
CA GLY A 384 -2.69 15.46 30.00
C GLY A 384 -3.48 16.49 29.19
N VAL A 385 -2.91 16.94 28.07
CA VAL A 385 -3.59 17.83 27.10
C VAL A 385 -4.79 17.12 26.51
N ASN A 386 -5.95 17.78 26.53
CA ASN A 386 -7.19 17.20 26.04
C ASN A 386 -7.46 17.64 24.60
N PHE A 387 -7.51 16.68 23.69
CA PHE A 387 -7.97 16.87 22.31
C PHE A 387 -9.43 16.47 22.22
N ALA A 388 -10.30 17.41 21.86
CA ALA A 388 -11.75 17.17 21.79
C ALA A 388 -12.37 17.84 20.57
N THR A 389 -13.63 17.52 20.29
CA THR A 389 -14.40 18.27 19.29
C THR A 389 -15.12 19.45 19.95
N LEU A 390 -15.46 20.49 19.17
CA LEU A 390 -16.33 21.56 19.67
C LEU A 390 -17.73 20.98 19.89
N MET A 391 -18.14 20.82 21.15
CA MET A 391 -19.43 20.24 21.56
C MET A 391 -20.22 21.24 22.43
N PRO A 392 -21.53 21.45 22.16
CA PRO A 392 -22.37 22.36 22.94
C PRO A 392 -22.39 22.03 24.43
N MET A 393 -22.60 23.04 25.28
CA MET A 393 -22.77 22.91 26.74
C MET A 393 -21.50 22.44 27.49
N ARG A 394 -20.32 22.53 26.84
CA ARG A 394 -19.02 22.17 27.42
C ARG A 394 -18.08 23.38 27.50
N ALA A 395 -18.60 24.53 27.94
CA ALA A 395 -17.83 25.77 28.13
C ALA A 395 -17.05 25.75 29.47
N ILE A 396 -16.10 24.83 29.59
CA ILE A 396 -15.21 24.73 30.77
C ILE A 396 -14.06 25.72 30.59
N PRO A 397 -13.74 26.57 31.58
CA PRO A 397 -12.63 27.50 31.47
C PRO A 397 -11.28 26.78 31.51
N TYR A 398 -10.40 27.12 30.57
CA TYR A 398 -9.03 26.62 30.49
C TYR A 398 -8.07 27.81 30.49
N ARG A 399 -6.84 27.61 31.00
CA ARG A 399 -5.82 28.66 30.93
C ARG A 399 -5.48 28.94 29.46
N GLN A 400 -5.34 27.88 28.65
CA GLN A 400 -5.04 28.01 27.23
C GLN A 400 -6.00 27.16 26.37
N VAL A 401 -6.49 27.76 25.29
CA VAL A 401 -7.42 27.14 24.34
C VAL A 401 -6.83 27.24 22.93
N TYR A 402 -6.75 26.11 22.24
CA TYR A 402 -6.25 26.00 20.88
C TYR A 402 -7.35 25.46 19.95
N LEU A 403 -7.69 26.19 18.90
CA LEU A 403 -8.61 25.74 17.84
C LEU A 403 -7.80 25.39 16.59
N LEU A 404 -7.89 24.15 16.12
CA LEU A 404 -7.26 23.71 14.88
C LEU A 404 -8.31 23.43 13.80
N GLY A 405 -7.91 23.49 12.52
CA GLY A 405 -8.80 23.18 11.40
C GLY A 405 -9.92 24.20 11.20
N MET A 406 -9.67 25.47 11.55
CA MET A 406 -10.65 26.56 11.40
C MET A 406 -10.65 27.14 9.98
N ASP A 407 -10.76 26.28 8.96
CA ASP A 407 -10.90 26.67 7.55
C ASP A 407 -12.38 26.79 7.13
N ASP A 408 -12.66 27.46 6.00
CA ASP A 408 -14.02 27.73 5.52
C ASP A 408 -14.84 26.46 5.18
N ALA A 409 -14.17 25.38 4.79
CA ALA A 409 -14.85 24.13 4.45
C ALA A 409 -15.24 23.35 5.70
N SER A 410 -14.38 23.37 6.72
CA SER A 410 -14.54 22.58 7.94
C SER A 410 -15.38 23.27 9.02
N TYR A 411 -15.35 24.61 9.13
CA TYR A 411 -16.02 25.33 10.21
C TYR A 411 -16.66 26.66 9.76
N PRO A 412 -17.90 27.00 10.19
CA PRO A 412 -18.83 26.20 11.00
C PRO A 412 -19.37 24.99 10.23
N ARG A 413 -19.67 23.90 10.94
CA ARG A 413 -20.14 22.64 10.34
C ARG A 413 -21.51 22.87 9.69
N ARG A 414 -21.67 22.36 8.47
CA ARG A 414 -22.90 22.47 7.69
C ARG A 414 -23.68 21.17 7.78
N GLN A 415 -24.88 21.25 8.33
CA GLN A 415 -25.88 20.18 8.26
C GLN A 415 -27.16 20.81 7.71
N PRO A 416 -27.50 20.59 6.43
CA PRO A 416 -28.75 21.11 5.89
C PRO A 416 -29.90 20.43 6.64
N PRO A 417 -30.93 21.19 7.06
CA PRO A 417 -32.14 20.58 7.59
C PRO A 417 -32.81 19.76 6.48
N SER A 418 -33.56 18.73 6.86
CA SER A 418 -34.37 17.96 5.90
C SER A 418 -35.40 18.87 5.23
N ASP A 419 -35.65 18.69 3.94
CA ASP A 419 -36.60 19.55 3.18
C ASP A 419 -38.04 19.50 3.74
N PHE A 420 -38.39 18.43 4.46
CA PHE A 420 -39.67 18.25 5.13
C PHE A 420 -39.71 18.76 6.58
N ASP A 421 -38.63 19.37 7.08
CA ASP A 421 -38.61 20.00 8.39
C ASP A 421 -39.34 21.36 8.36
N LEU A 422 -40.59 21.35 8.84
CA LEU A 422 -41.42 22.56 8.92
C LEU A 422 -40.89 23.60 9.92
N MET A 423 -40.05 23.20 10.89
CA MET A 423 -39.45 24.11 11.87
C MET A 423 -38.43 25.03 11.21
N ALA A 424 -37.65 24.51 10.24
CA ALA A 424 -36.67 25.29 9.49
C ALA A 424 -37.30 26.47 8.73
N ALA A 425 -38.52 26.30 8.22
CA ALA A 425 -39.26 27.36 7.52
C ALA A 425 -39.92 28.39 8.45
N ARG A 426 -40.13 28.04 9.74
CA ARG A 426 -40.87 28.85 10.72
C ARG A 426 -40.10 28.98 12.03
N TYR A 427 -38.93 29.61 11.96
CA TYR A 427 -38.05 29.84 13.10
C TYR A 427 -38.76 30.48 14.29
N ARG A 428 -38.52 29.93 15.48
CA ARG A 428 -38.91 30.45 16.80
C ARG A 428 -37.70 30.54 17.73
N PRO A 429 -37.69 31.50 18.68
CA PRO A 429 -36.67 31.50 19.73
C PRO A 429 -36.66 30.16 20.48
N GLY A 430 -35.48 29.53 20.55
CA GLY A 430 -35.30 28.18 21.09
C GLY A 430 -35.07 27.09 20.03
N ASP A 431 -35.38 27.35 18.76
CA ASP A 431 -35.06 26.42 17.66
C ASP A 431 -33.54 26.30 17.50
N ARG A 432 -33.05 25.06 17.46
CA ARG A 432 -31.62 24.78 17.29
C ARG A 432 -31.27 24.63 15.83
N ALA A 433 -30.15 25.22 15.44
CA ALA A 433 -29.55 25.03 14.14
C ALA A 433 -28.04 24.80 14.33
N ARG A 434 -27.50 23.73 13.73
CA ARG A 434 -26.08 23.36 13.91
C ARG A 434 -25.11 24.49 13.60
N ARG A 435 -25.41 25.26 12.55
CA ARG A 435 -24.61 26.44 12.18
C ARG A 435 -24.60 27.50 13.28
N GLU A 436 -25.74 27.77 13.91
CA GLU A 436 -25.83 28.77 14.99
C GLU A 436 -25.21 28.24 16.29
N ASP A 437 -25.36 26.94 16.57
CA ASP A 437 -24.66 26.26 17.67
C ASP A 437 -23.13 26.40 17.52
N ASP A 438 -22.58 26.15 16.33
CA ASP A 438 -21.13 26.28 16.07
C ASP A 438 -20.64 27.74 16.19
N ARG A 439 -21.44 28.71 15.74
CA ARG A 439 -21.09 30.13 15.94
C ARG A 439 -21.03 30.47 17.43
N TYR A 440 -21.98 29.97 18.19
CA TYR A 440 -22.01 30.14 19.63
C TYR A 440 -20.85 29.42 20.32
N LEU A 441 -20.50 28.21 19.88
CA LEU A 441 -19.34 27.46 20.37
C LEU A 441 -18.00 28.17 20.15
N PHE A 442 -17.83 28.87 19.03
CA PHE A 442 -16.63 29.68 18.80
C PHE A 442 -16.54 30.82 19.82
N LEU A 443 -17.68 31.45 20.13
CA LEU A 443 -17.76 32.49 21.17
C LEU A 443 -17.49 31.90 22.56
N GLU A 444 -18.06 30.74 22.89
CA GLU A 444 -17.80 30.05 24.17
C GLU A 444 -16.32 29.67 24.30
N ALA A 445 -15.70 29.15 23.24
CA ALA A 445 -14.28 28.83 23.24
C ALA A 445 -13.40 30.06 23.49
N LEU A 446 -13.73 31.19 22.85
CA LEU A 446 -13.05 32.47 23.07
C LEU A 446 -13.20 32.93 24.53
N LEU A 447 -14.42 32.89 25.09
CA LEU A 447 -14.73 33.31 26.46
C LEU A 447 -14.19 32.35 27.54
N ALA A 448 -13.97 31.08 27.20
CA ALA A 448 -13.43 30.08 28.10
C ALA A 448 -11.90 30.18 28.28
N ALA A 449 -11.19 30.78 27.31
CA ALA A 449 -9.74 30.96 27.36
C ALA A 449 -9.33 32.05 28.36
N ARG A 450 -8.61 31.70 29.43
CA ARG A 450 -8.26 32.68 30.48
C ARG A 450 -6.97 33.46 30.20
N GLU A 451 -5.99 32.84 29.56
CA GLU A 451 -4.68 33.45 29.34
C GLU A 451 -4.32 33.51 27.85
N LYS A 452 -4.59 32.43 27.11
CA LYS A 452 -4.20 32.31 25.71
C LYS A 452 -5.28 31.66 24.85
N PHE A 453 -5.57 32.27 23.70
CA PHE A 453 -6.44 31.74 22.66
C PHE A 453 -5.68 31.66 21.34
N VAL A 454 -5.56 30.46 20.77
CA VAL A 454 -4.82 30.21 19.53
C VAL A 454 -5.75 29.62 18.49
N VAL A 455 -5.70 30.15 17.27
CA VAL A 455 -6.50 29.65 16.15
C VAL A 455 -5.59 29.27 15.01
N SER A 456 -5.80 28.09 14.45
CA SER A 456 -5.03 27.59 13.31
C SER A 456 -5.95 26.99 12.24
N TRP A 457 -5.49 27.04 10.99
CA TRP A 457 -6.18 26.41 9.86
C TRP A 457 -5.23 26.03 8.72
N VAL A 458 -5.73 25.18 7.82
CA VAL A 458 -5.04 24.82 6.57
C VAL A 458 -5.28 25.90 5.52
N GLY A 459 -4.40 26.90 5.48
CA GLY A 459 -4.53 28.07 4.60
C GLY A 459 -3.88 27.93 3.23
N ARG A 460 -3.21 26.81 2.92
CA ARG A 460 -2.66 26.54 1.58
C ARG A 460 -2.80 25.08 1.18
N ASN A 461 -2.99 24.83 -0.12
CA ASN A 461 -3.02 23.49 -0.68
C ASN A 461 -1.59 22.94 -0.87
N ILE A 462 -1.37 21.69 -0.42
CA ILE A 462 -0.07 20.99 -0.49
C ILE A 462 0.42 20.83 -1.94
N ASN A 463 -0.49 20.58 -2.88
CA ASN A 463 -0.12 20.18 -4.24
C ASN A 463 0.19 21.37 -5.15
N ASN A 464 -0.56 22.47 -5.02
CA ASN A 464 -0.46 23.62 -5.93
C ASN A 464 -0.22 24.97 -5.22
N ASN A 465 -0.05 24.96 -3.89
CA ASN A 465 0.23 26.13 -3.05
C ASN A 465 -0.83 27.25 -3.13
N GLN A 466 -2.02 26.99 -3.67
CA GLN A 466 -3.11 27.96 -3.71
C GLN A 466 -3.60 28.28 -2.30
N THR A 467 -3.92 29.55 -2.06
CA THR A 467 -4.45 30.04 -0.79
C THR A 467 -5.86 29.54 -0.55
N ARG A 468 -6.12 29.06 0.67
CA ARG A 468 -7.44 28.67 1.16
C ARG A 468 -7.91 29.67 2.22
N PRO A 469 -9.17 30.10 2.17
CA PRO A 469 -9.71 31.02 3.15
C PRO A 469 -9.82 30.36 4.53
N ALA A 470 -9.67 31.17 5.57
CA ALA A 470 -10.02 30.78 6.93
C ALA A 470 -11.54 30.67 7.07
N SER A 471 -12.01 30.07 8.16
CA SER A 471 -13.42 30.09 8.54
C SER A 471 -13.94 31.53 8.62
N VAL A 472 -15.19 31.73 8.21
CA VAL A 472 -15.88 33.04 8.30
C VAL A 472 -15.80 33.65 9.71
N LEU A 473 -15.76 32.83 10.76
CA LEU A 473 -15.68 33.32 12.15
C LEU A 473 -14.28 33.84 12.50
N VAL A 474 -13.24 33.23 11.94
CA VAL A 474 -11.86 33.72 12.06
C VAL A 474 -11.71 35.02 11.26
N SER A 475 -12.28 35.10 10.06
CA SER A 475 -12.31 36.35 9.28
C SER A 475 -13.04 37.48 10.02
N GLN A 476 -14.16 37.20 10.67
CA GLN A 476 -14.88 38.19 11.49
C GLN A 476 -14.06 38.66 12.70
N LEU A 477 -13.27 37.76 13.30
CA LEU A 477 -12.34 38.14 14.37
C LEU A 477 -11.19 39.00 13.83
N HIS A 478 -10.65 38.68 12.65
CA HIS A 478 -9.65 39.51 11.97
C HIS A 478 -10.19 40.91 11.68
N ASP A 479 -11.41 41.01 11.12
CA ASP A 479 -12.05 42.29 10.81
C ASP A 479 -12.28 43.12 12.08
N TYR A 480 -12.68 42.48 13.18
CA TYR A 480 -12.82 43.14 14.49
C TYR A 480 -11.49 43.70 14.99
N LEU A 481 -10.41 42.91 14.92
CA LEU A 481 -9.07 43.36 15.34
C LEU A 481 -8.56 44.51 14.46
N ASP A 482 -8.70 44.38 13.14
CA ASP A 482 -8.27 45.39 12.17
C ASP A 482 -9.03 46.72 12.32
N GLN A 483 -10.29 46.66 12.77
CA GLN A 483 -11.12 47.84 12.97
C GLN A 483 -10.78 48.60 14.26
N PHE A 484 -10.47 47.90 15.35
CA PHE A 484 -10.38 48.50 16.69
C PHE A 484 -8.98 48.52 17.31
N TRP A 485 -7.98 47.85 16.73
CA TRP A 485 -6.58 47.90 17.17
C TRP A 485 -5.68 48.51 16.11
N HIS A 486 -4.85 49.47 16.53
CA HIS A 486 -3.84 50.08 15.69
C HIS A 486 -2.46 49.48 15.94
N VAL A 487 -1.68 49.29 14.88
CA VAL A 487 -0.28 48.84 14.97
C VAL A 487 0.64 50.05 14.84
N SER A 488 1.84 49.98 15.44
CA SER A 488 2.83 51.07 15.40
C SER A 488 3.57 51.21 14.06
N GLY A 489 3.26 50.37 13.06
CA GLY A 489 3.84 50.38 11.72
C GLY A 489 2.80 50.12 10.62
N ASP A 490 3.25 49.89 9.39
CA ASP A 490 2.36 49.56 8.26
C ASP A 490 1.84 48.12 8.39
N GLY A 491 0.52 47.95 8.29
CA GLY A 491 -0.12 46.64 8.30
C GLY A 491 -1.39 46.59 9.13
N LYS A 492 -2.06 45.44 9.06
CA LYS A 492 -3.29 45.14 9.80
C LYS A 492 -2.97 44.43 11.12
N ALA A 493 -3.77 44.67 12.16
CA ALA A 493 -3.58 44.01 13.44
C ALA A 493 -3.64 42.48 13.32
N SER A 494 -4.53 41.95 12.47
CA SER A 494 -4.63 40.52 12.21
C SER A 494 -3.36 39.94 11.57
N GLU A 495 -2.71 40.69 10.67
CA GLU A 495 -1.49 40.24 9.97
C GLU A 495 -0.32 40.11 10.94
N HIS A 496 -0.18 41.05 11.89
CA HIS A 496 0.85 41.00 12.93
C HIS A 496 0.68 39.84 13.91
N LEU A 497 -0.56 39.37 14.10
CA LEU A 497 -0.88 38.21 14.95
C LEU A 497 -0.84 36.87 14.19
N THR A 498 -0.67 36.90 12.86
CA THR A 498 -0.72 35.72 11.99
C THR A 498 0.68 35.24 11.60
N THR A 499 0.98 33.98 11.91
CA THR A 499 2.22 33.31 11.51
C THR A 499 1.98 32.33 10.37
N HIS A 500 2.65 32.55 9.24
CA HIS A 500 2.65 31.62 8.11
C HIS A 500 3.76 30.58 8.26
N HIS A 501 3.39 29.32 8.45
CA HIS A 501 4.36 28.24 8.62
C HIS A 501 4.73 27.59 7.28
N PRO A 502 6.02 27.29 7.03
CA PRO A 502 6.45 26.49 5.88
C PRO A 502 5.78 25.12 5.79
N LEU A 503 5.68 24.60 4.55
CA LEU A 503 5.11 23.29 4.23
C LEU A 503 5.79 22.15 4.99
N HIS A 504 7.12 22.17 5.09
CA HIS A 504 7.91 21.10 5.69
C HIS A 504 8.46 21.49 7.07
N PRO A 505 8.50 20.56 8.04
CA PRO A 505 9.09 20.77 9.36
C PRO A 505 10.58 21.09 9.29
N TYR A 506 11.29 20.53 8.32
CA TYR A 506 12.71 20.79 8.09
C TYR A 506 12.97 22.04 7.23
N SER A 507 12.06 22.99 7.14
CA SER A 507 12.37 24.26 6.47
C SER A 507 13.50 25.01 7.19
N ARG A 508 14.47 25.53 6.45
CA ARG A 508 15.59 26.34 7.00
C ARG A 508 15.12 27.55 7.81
N GLN A 509 13.90 28.04 7.55
CA GLN A 509 13.35 29.20 8.25
C GLN A 509 13.27 28.99 9.77
N TYR A 510 12.93 27.77 10.22
CA TYR A 510 12.84 27.40 11.64
C TYR A 510 14.19 27.41 12.38
N PHE A 511 15.30 27.30 11.66
CA PHE A 511 16.65 27.22 12.24
C PHE A 511 17.45 28.51 12.06
N SER A 512 16.91 29.47 11.30
CA SER A 512 17.64 30.68 10.91
C SER A 512 17.76 31.72 12.02
N GLY A 513 16.89 31.67 13.03
CA GLY A 513 16.76 32.70 14.07
C GLY A 513 16.30 34.07 13.57
N LYS A 514 15.98 34.22 12.27
CA LYS A 514 15.57 35.50 11.66
C LYS A 514 14.16 35.91 12.05
N ASN A 515 13.25 34.94 12.17
CA ASN A 515 11.89 35.18 12.60
C ASN A 515 11.67 34.45 13.94
N PRO A 516 11.49 35.17 15.06
CA PRO A 516 11.30 34.54 16.37
C PRO A 516 9.99 33.73 16.46
N ALA A 517 9.00 34.00 15.61
CA ALA A 517 7.76 33.23 15.55
C ALA A 517 7.92 31.85 14.88
N LEU A 518 9.03 31.63 14.16
CA LEU A 518 9.34 30.36 13.51
C LEU A 518 10.47 29.65 14.24
N PHE A 519 10.10 28.75 15.15
CA PHE A 519 11.01 27.87 15.88
C PHE A 519 10.51 26.42 15.86
N THR A 520 11.36 25.48 16.24
CA THR A 520 10.99 24.09 16.45
C THR A 520 11.84 23.46 17.55
N TYR A 521 11.23 22.60 18.38
CA TYR A 521 11.93 21.79 19.38
C TYR A 521 12.43 20.46 18.78
N ALA A 522 12.07 20.15 17.54
CA ALA A 522 12.50 18.95 16.84
C ALA A 522 13.96 19.07 16.34
N THR A 523 14.90 18.63 17.18
CA THR A 523 16.34 18.60 16.88
C THR A 523 16.68 17.70 15.70
N ASP A 524 15.88 16.65 15.48
CA ASP A 524 16.06 15.68 14.39
C ASP A 524 16.11 16.36 13.02
N TRP A 525 15.29 17.39 12.81
CA TRP A 525 15.24 18.14 11.56
C TRP A 525 16.43 19.10 11.36
N ARG A 526 17.09 19.50 12.45
CA ARG A 526 18.30 20.35 12.38
C ARG A 526 19.46 19.60 11.73
N ALA A 527 19.55 18.28 11.94
CA ALA A 527 20.60 17.44 11.38
C ALA A 527 20.67 17.55 9.84
N ILE A 528 19.52 17.67 9.16
CA ILE A 528 19.44 17.81 7.70
C ILE A 528 20.20 19.05 7.19
N HIS A 529 20.25 20.13 7.97
CA HIS A 529 20.93 21.37 7.59
C HIS A 529 22.36 21.47 8.09
N SER A 530 22.81 20.51 8.90
CA SER A 530 24.21 20.46 9.31
C SER A 530 25.09 20.32 8.05
N THR A 531 26.08 21.20 7.93
CA THR A 531 27.03 21.17 6.81
C THR A 531 27.81 19.86 6.75
N GLU A 532 27.92 19.13 7.87
CA GLU A 532 28.52 17.79 7.90
C GLU A 532 27.68 16.75 7.17
N ILE A 533 26.35 16.75 7.32
CA ILE A 533 25.47 15.85 6.57
C ILE A 533 25.32 16.30 5.12
N ALA A 534 25.23 17.61 4.85
CA ALA A 534 25.24 18.14 3.49
C ALA A 534 26.57 17.85 2.78
N ALA A 535 27.72 17.93 3.45
CA ALA A 535 29.01 17.49 2.91
C ALA A 535 29.15 15.94 2.91
N GLN A 536 28.35 15.20 3.65
CA GLN A 536 28.29 13.75 3.51
C GLN A 536 27.30 13.28 2.43
N THR A 537 26.36 14.12 1.98
CA THR A 537 25.36 13.78 0.96
C THR A 537 25.62 14.44 -0.40
N THR A 538 26.13 15.67 -0.46
CA THR A 538 26.55 16.34 -1.72
C THR A 538 28.02 16.12 -2.07
N THR A 539 28.88 15.79 -1.09
CA THR A 539 30.27 15.32 -1.33
C THR A 539 30.45 13.80 -1.12
N LYS A 540 29.35 13.03 -1.15
CA LYS A 540 29.35 11.58 -1.46
C LYS A 540 28.41 11.21 -2.62
N ALA A 541 28.51 11.87 -3.78
CA ALA A 541 29.07 11.07 -4.85
C ALA A 541 30.48 10.77 -4.34
N PRO A 542 30.82 9.53 -3.96
CA PRO A 542 32.01 9.27 -3.15
C PRO A 542 33.16 10.06 -3.75
N SER A 543 33.66 11.05 -3.00
CA SER A 543 34.96 11.66 -3.27
C SER A 543 35.87 10.51 -3.71
N GLU A 544 36.55 10.68 -4.84
CA GLU A 544 37.34 9.70 -5.61
C GLU A 544 38.49 9.03 -4.81
N SER A 545 38.38 8.77 -3.51
CA SER A 545 39.48 8.41 -2.63
C SER A 545 39.06 7.66 -1.36
N THR A 546 37.99 6.87 -1.40
CA THR A 546 37.87 5.68 -0.54
C THR A 546 37.17 4.61 -1.33
N THR A 547 37.90 4.00 -2.26
CA THR A 547 37.63 2.63 -2.67
C THR A 547 37.69 1.79 -1.39
N LEU A 548 36.54 1.59 -0.73
CA LEU A 548 36.33 0.42 0.11
C LEU A 548 36.40 -0.76 -0.85
N SER A 549 37.61 -1.14 -1.24
CA SER A 549 37.86 -2.34 -2.01
C SER A 549 37.37 -3.46 -1.13
N LEU A 550 36.26 -4.06 -1.54
CA LEU A 550 35.73 -5.21 -0.85
C LEU A 550 36.85 -6.28 -0.83
N PRO A 551 37.08 -6.96 0.30
CA PRO A 551 38.11 -8.00 0.36
C PRO A 551 37.83 -9.02 -0.73
N ILE A 552 38.88 -9.63 -1.31
CA ILE A 552 38.68 -10.63 -2.36
C ILE A 552 37.80 -11.75 -1.82
N TRP A 553 36.60 -11.89 -2.40
CA TRP A 553 35.67 -12.94 -2.03
C TRP A 553 35.73 -14.08 -3.05
N ARG A 554 35.75 -15.32 -2.58
CA ARG A 554 35.73 -16.51 -3.44
C ARG A 554 34.53 -17.37 -3.07
N PRO A 555 33.86 -17.98 -4.05
CA PRO A 555 32.75 -18.88 -3.75
C PRO A 555 33.26 -20.11 -3.01
N GLU A 556 32.53 -20.53 -1.98
CA GLU A 556 32.80 -21.78 -1.24
C GLU A 556 32.40 -23.02 -2.05
N ARG A 557 31.52 -22.85 -3.04
CA ARG A 557 31.07 -23.90 -3.95
C ARG A 557 31.73 -23.79 -5.32
N VAL A 558 31.87 -24.93 -5.98
CA VAL A 558 32.23 -25.00 -7.40
C VAL A 558 31.08 -24.43 -8.24
N LEU A 559 31.40 -23.66 -9.28
CA LEU A 559 30.39 -23.07 -10.15
C LEU A 559 29.77 -24.09 -11.10
N SER A 560 28.52 -23.85 -11.48
CA SER A 560 27.80 -24.58 -12.52
C SER A 560 27.65 -23.73 -13.79
N LEU A 561 27.34 -24.37 -14.92
CA LEU A 561 27.02 -23.64 -16.17
C LEU A 561 25.81 -22.71 -16.02
N ASN A 562 24.88 -23.04 -15.11
CA ASN A 562 23.72 -22.20 -14.83
C ASN A 562 24.13 -20.90 -14.12
N ASP A 563 25.15 -20.93 -13.26
CA ASP A 563 25.65 -19.72 -12.59
C ASP A 563 26.25 -18.74 -13.61
N LEU A 564 27.02 -19.23 -14.59
CA LEU A 564 27.53 -18.42 -15.70
C LEU A 564 26.41 -17.89 -16.61
N SER A 565 25.37 -18.70 -16.84
CA SER A 565 24.22 -18.31 -17.65
C SER A 565 23.41 -17.18 -16.99
N LYS A 566 23.17 -17.30 -15.67
CA LYS A 566 22.54 -16.25 -14.86
C LYS A 566 23.37 -14.97 -14.86
N PHE A 567 24.69 -15.09 -14.71
CA PHE A 567 25.61 -13.96 -14.80
C PHE A 567 25.47 -13.23 -16.13
N LEU A 568 25.57 -13.91 -17.27
CA LEU A 568 25.44 -13.26 -18.58
C LEU A 568 24.06 -12.61 -18.81
N ARG A 569 23.01 -13.14 -18.18
CA ARG A 569 21.66 -12.56 -18.29
C ARG A 569 21.50 -11.30 -17.44
N ALA A 570 22.06 -11.27 -16.24
CA ALA A 570 21.94 -10.15 -15.33
C ALA A 570 23.23 -9.93 -14.51
N PRO A 571 24.30 -9.38 -15.14
CA PRO A 571 25.61 -9.25 -14.51
C PRO A 571 25.58 -8.41 -13.22
N ALA A 572 24.79 -7.33 -13.23
CA ALA A 572 24.61 -6.44 -12.09
C ALA A 572 24.03 -7.11 -10.85
N GLN A 573 23.16 -8.13 -11.04
CA GLN A 573 22.50 -8.81 -9.93
C GLN A 573 23.43 -9.75 -9.17
N LEU A 574 24.51 -10.21 -9.80
CA LEU A 574 25.38 -11.26 -9.26
C LEU A 574 25.94 -10.88 -7.89
N LEU A 575 26.52 -9.68 -7.78
CA LEU A 575 27.09 -9.16 -6.54
C LEU A 575 26.06 -9.12 -5.41
N PHE A 576 24.87 -8.57 -5.69
CA PHE A 576 23.84 -8.39 -4.67
C PHE A 576 23.27 -9.73 -4.21
N LYS A 577 22.98 -10.64 -5.14
CA LYS A 577 22.36 -11.93 -4.83
C LYS A 577 23.32 -12.91 -4.18
N GLU A 578 24.49 -13.14 -4.78
CA GLU A 578 25.41 -14.19 -4.32
C GLU A 578 26.33 -13.72 -3.19
N ARG A 579 26.81 -12.46 -3.21
CA ARG A 579 27.75 -11.97 -2.18
C ARG A 579 27.07 -11.29 -1.01
N PHE A 580 26.08 -10.44 -1.27
CA PHE A 580 25.37 -9.73 -0.19
C PHE A 580 24.10 -10.44 0.30
N GLY A 581 23.60 -11.45 -0.42
CA GLY A 581 22.35 -12.12 -0.08
C GLY A 581 21.11 -11.22 -0.22
N ILE A 582 21.22 -10.12 -0.98
CA ILE A 582 20.17 -9.13 -1.15
C ILE A 582 19.35 -9.49 -2.39
N GLN A 583 18.05 -9.70 -2.20
CA GLN A 583 17.07 -9.82 -3.28
C GLN A 583 16.08 -8.67 -3.19
N LEU A 584 16.11 -7.77 -4.18
CA LEU A 584 15.09 -6.74 -4.34
C LEU A 584 13.90 -7.35 -5.08
N GLN A 585 12.88 -7.76 -4.33
CA GLN A 585 11.63 -8.23 -4.90
C GLN A 585 10.65 -7.06 -4.97
N ALA A 586 10.02 -6.87 -6.13
CA ALA A 586 8.88 -5.98 -6.23
C ALA A 586 7.71 -6.62 -5.48
N ILE A 587 7.12 -5.88 -4.54
CA ILE A 587 5.90 -6.29 -3.84
C ILE A 587 4.76 -6.16 -4.85
N ASN A 588 4.51 -7.20 -5.64
CA ASN A 588 3.31 -7.29 -6.49
C ASN A 588 2.18 -7.87 -5.63
N GLU A 589 1.46 -6.98 -4.95
CA GLU A 589 0.34 -7.28 -4.04
C GLU A 589 -1.04 -7.18 -4.71
N ASP A 590 -1.12 -6.92 -6.01
CA ASP A 590 -2.41 -6.78 -6.69
C ASP A 590 -3.06 -8.15 -6.93
N LEU A 591 -3.95 -8.52 -6.03
CA LEU A 591 -4.88 -9.63 -6.18
C LEU A 591 -5.94 -9.28 -7.25
N GLU A 592 -5.79 -9.83 -8.45
CA GLU A 592 -6.86 -9.83 -9.46
C GLU A 592 -8.09 -10.64 -8.98
N ASP A 593 -9.19 -9.99 -8.59
CA ASP A 593 -10.44 -10.69 -8.21
C ASP A 593 -11.24 -11.23 -9.42
N HIS A 594 -10.84 -10.89 -10.64
CA HIS A 594 -11.52 -11.28 -11.87
C HIS A 594 -10.88 -12.54 -12.49
N GLU A 595 -11.71 -13.38 -13.13
CA GLU A 595 -11.20 -14.43 -14.01
C GLU A 595 -10.34 -13.88 -15.14
N PRO A 596 -9.35 -14.65 -15.63
CA PRO A 596 -8.55 -14.22 -16.77
C PRO A 596 -9.44 -14.07 -18.00
N PHE A 597 -9.57 -12.87 -18.55
CA PHE A 597 -10.26 -12.66 -19.84
C PHE A 597 -9.36 -12.98 -21.03
N GLU A 598 -8.06 -12.75 -20.86
CA GLU A 598 -7.03 -13.09 -21.82
C GLU A 598 -5.82 -13.68 -21.10
N LEU A 599 -5.05 -14.48 -21.82
CA LEU A 599 -3.76 -14.94 -21.34
C LEU A 599 -2.71 -13.86 -21.62
N ASP A 600 -2.05 -13.35 -20.58
CA ASP A 600 -0.89 -12.48 -20.74
C ASP A 600 0.34 -13.26 -21.28
N GLY A 601 1.42 -12.55 -21.61
CA GLY A 601 2.63 -13.16 -22.17
C GLY A 601 3.30 -14.19 -21.24
N LEU A 602 3.28 -13.98 -19.93
CA LEU A 602 3.87 -14.87 -18.93
C LEU A 602 3.01 -16.12 -18.72
N LYS A 603 1.70 -15.97 -18.52
CA LYS A 603 0.73 -17.06 -18.41
C LYS A 603 0.76 -17.95 -19.65
N ARG A 604 0.77 -17.38 -20.87
CA ARG A 604 0.95 -18.15 -22.12
C ARG A 604 2.24 -18.95 -22.11
N TRP A 605 3.35 -18.33 -21.69
CA TRP A 605 4.64 -18.99 -21.61
C TRP A 605 4.65 -20.14 -20.59
N GLN A 606 4.09 -19.94 -19.40
CA GLN A 606 4.00 -20.95 -18.34
C GLN A 606 3.19 -22.18 -18.79
N ILE A 607 2.03 -21.95 -19.40
CA ILE A 607 1.17 -23.02 -19.95
C ILE A 607 1.92 -23.82 -21.03
N LYS A 608 2.56 -23.12 -21.98
CA LYS A 608 3.33 -23.78 -23.05
C LYS A 608 4.52 -24.57 -22.51
N HIS A 609 5.22 -24.02 -21.52
CA HIS A 609 6.31 -24.70 -20.83
C HIS A 609 5.81 -25.98 -20.14
N GLN A 610 4.71 -25.91 -19.41
CA GLN A 610 4.09 -27.06 -18.75
C GLN A 610 3.67 -28.14 -19.75
N LEU A 611 3.10 -27.76 -20.90
CA LEU A 611 2.76 -28.70 -21.98
C LEU A 611 4.01 -29.40 -22.54
N ASN A 612 5.08 -28.63 -22.82
CA ASN A 612 6.34 -29.18 -23.29
C ASN A 612 6.96 -30.17 -22.30
N ASP A 613 6.94 -29.84 -21.01
CA ASP A 613 7.46 -30.72 -19.96
C ASP A 613 6.64 -32.02 -19.84
N ARG A 614 5.31 -31.96 -19.96
CA ARG A 614 4.46 -33.16 -19.99
C ARG A 614 4.81 -34.07 -21.17
N VAL A 615 5.07 -33.51 -22.36
CA VAL A 615 5.51 -34.29 -23.53
C VAL A 615 6.88 -34.92 -23.28
N ARG A 616 7.85 -34.16 -22.75
CA ARG A 616 9.20 -34.69 -22.43
C ARG A 616 9.13 -35.84 -21.42
N GLN A 617 8.33 -35.70 -20.36
CA GLN A 617 8.10 -36.74 -19.36
C GLN A 617 7.45 -37.99 -19.99
N LYS A 618 6.51 -37.80 -20.91
CA LYS A 618 5.86 -38.92 -21.62
C LYS A 618 6.84 -39.68 -22.51
N ILE A 619 7.69 -38.97 -23.27
CA ILE A 619 8.74 -39.58 -24.10
C ILE A 619 9.75 -40.34 -23.24
N ALA A 620 10.10 -39.80 -22.07
CA ALA A 620 11.07 -40.43 -21.17
C ALA A 620 10.52 -41.70 -20.47
N SER A 621 9.22 -41.76 -20.20
CA SER A 621 8.60 -42.83 -19.40
C SER A 621 7.94 -43.93 -20.23
N ALA A 622 7.38 -43.61 -21.40
CA ALA A 622 6.60 -44.56 -22.20
C ALA A 622 7.42 -45.16 -23.34
N ALA A 623 7.71 -46.47 -23.24
CA ALA A 623 8.46 -47.21 -24.27
C ALA A 623 7.83 -47.14 -25.68
N ASN A 624 6.50 -47.01 -25.75
CA ASN A 624 5.75 -46.90 -27.00
C ASN A 624 5.64 -45.45 -27.53
N PHE A 625 6.22 -44.46 -26.85
CA PHE A 625 6.13 -43.04 -27.20
C PHE A 625 7.51 -42.38 -27.36
N ILE A 626 8.53 -43.18 -27.70
CA ILE A 626 9.92 -42.70 -27.85
C ILE A 626 10.10 -41.89 -29.16
N HIS A 627 9.34 -42.26 -30.20
CA HIS A 627 9.29 -41.61 -31.51
C HIS A 627 7.82 -41.45 -31.94
N PRO A 628 7.05 -40.54 -31.31
CA PRO A 628 5.64 -40.40 -31.61
C PRO A 628 5.44 -39.89 -33.03
N THR A 629 4.45 -40.41 -33.74
CA THR A 629 4.04 -39.83 -35.02
C THR A 629 3.49 -38.41 -34.81
N PRO A 630 3.46 -37.54 -35.85
CA PRO A 630 2.83 -36.22 -35.72
C PRO A 630 1.38 -36.28 -35.21
N GLU A 631 0.64 -37.32 -35.60
CA GLU A 631 -0.74 -37.55 -35.16
C GLU A 631 -0.82 -37.93 -33.67
N GLU A 632 0.04 -38.84 -33.20
CA GLU A 632 0.10 -39.23 -31.78
C GLU A 632 0.49 -38.04 -30.89
N LEU A 633 1.46 -37.23 -31.33
CA LEU A 633 1.92 -36.06 -30.60
C LEU A 633 0.82 -34.98 -30.56
N SER A 634 0.14 -34.74 -31.67
CA SER A 634 -1.01 -33.82 -31.71
C SER A 634 -2.11 -34.27 -30.75
N THR A 635 -2.49 -35.55 -30.81
CA THR A 635 -3.54 -36.12 -29.95
C THR A 635 -3.19 -35.96 -28.47
N TYR A 636 -1.94 -36.26 -28.10
CA TYR A 636 -1.48 -36.11 -26.72
C TYR A 636 -1.47 -34.64 -26.27
N LEU A 637 -0.97 -33.72 -27.10
CA LEU A 637 -0.96 -32.28 -26.78
C LEU A 637 -2.37 -31.72 -26.62
N HIS A 638 -3.30 -32.08 -27.51
CA HIS A 638 -4.71 -31.72 -27.38
C HIS A 638 -5.30 -32.26 -26.07
N GLN A 639 -5.03 -33.52 -25.73
CA GLN A 639 -5.49 -34.09 -24.46
C GLN A 639 -4.94 -33.33 -23.26
N GLN A 640 -3.65 -32.97 -23.24
CA GLN A 640 -3.05 -32.21 -22.15
C GLN A 640 -3.54 -30.77 -22.08
N TYR A 641 -3.76 -30.13 -23.23
CA TYR A 641 -4.36 -28.80 -23.34
C TYR A 641 -5.78 -28.80 -22.75
N HIS A 642 -6.62 -29.78 -23.14
CA HIS A 642 -7.96 -29.91 -22.58
C HIS A 642 -7.94 -30.13 -21.07
N LYS A 643 -6.99 -30.91 -20.53
CA LYS A 643 -6.83 -31.02 -19.08
C LYS A 643 -6.52 -29.68 -18.43
N LEU A 644 -5.61 -28.89 -19.01
CA LEU A 644 -5.22 -27.58 -18.49
C LEU A 644 -6.33 -26.52 -18.60
N LEU A 645 -7.31 -26.67 -19.50
CA LEU A 645 -8.50 -25.80 -19.48
C LEU A 645 -9.25 -25.87 -18.14
N HIS A 646 -9.18 -27.00 -17.45
CA HIS A 646 -9.77 -27.20 -16.12
C HIS A 646 -8.88 -26.71 -14.97
N SER A 647 -7.80 -25.98 -15.28
CA SER A 647 -6.92 -25.36 -14.29
C SER A 647 -7.43 -24.01 -13.76
N GLY A 648 -8.42 -23.41 -14.42
CA GLY A 648 -8.87 -22.04 -14.12
C GLY A 648 -7.86 -20.95 -14.51
N GLN A 649 -6.75 -21.29 -15.17
CA GLN A 649 -5.79 -20.32 -15.68
C GLN A 649 -6.17 -19.78 -17.07
N PHE A 650 -7.12 -20.42 -17.73
CA PHE A 650 -7.62 -20.03 -19.04
C PHE A 650 -8.88 -19.18 -18.92
N PRO A 651 -9.12 -18.30 -19.91
CA PRO A 651 -10.42 -17.66 -20.04
C PRO A 651 -11.55 -18.65 -20.18
N ILE A 652 -12.66 -18.36 -19.52
CA ILE A 652 -13.91 -19.16 -19.57
C ILE A 652 -14.39 -19.27 -21.03
N MET A 653 -14.26 -18.18 -21.79
CA MET A 653 -14.45 -18.15 -23.23
C MET A 653 -13.09 -18.00 -23.91
N VAL A 654 -12.56 -19.09 -24.45
CA VAL A 654 -11.30 -19.05 -25.20
C VAL A 654 -11.57 -18.50 -26.59
N ALA A 655 -11.01 -17.32 -26.90
CA ALA A 655 -11.13 -16.69 -28.22
C ALA A 655 -10.32 -17.41 -29.32
N LEU A 656 -9.26 -18.12 -28.93
CA LEU A 656 -8.40 -18.89 -29.83
C LEU A 656 -8.84 -20.36 -29.86
N THR A 657 -8.78 -20.99 -31.03
CA THR A 657 -8.96 -22.44 -31.09
C THR A 657 -7.76 -23.15 -30.44
N ALA A 658 -7.97 -24.38 -29.94
CA ALA A 658 -6.88 -25.19 -29.42
C ALA A 658 -5.76 -25.36 -30.48
N ASP A 659 -6.15 -25.50 -31.75
CA ASP A 659 -5.22 -25.63 -32.89
C ASP A 659 -4.32 -24.39 -33.03
N GLU A 660 -4.88 -23.18 -32.96
CA GLU A 660 -4.10 -21.94 -33.06
C GLU A 660 -3.11 -21.78 -31.90
N PHE A 661 -3.50 -22.19 -30.68
CA PHE A 661 -2.62 -22.14 -29.52
C PHE A 661 -1.49 -23.17 -29.59
N LEU A 662 -1.80 -24.38 -30.05
CA LEU A 662 -0.88 -25.52 -30.11
C LEU A 662 0.00 -25.53 -31.35
N ALA A 663 -0.37 -24.87 -32.44
CA ALA A 663 0.39 -24.87 -33.69
C ALA A 663 1.89 -24.53 -33.51
N PRO A 664 2.30 -23.50 -32.75
CA PRO A 664 3.72 -23.21 -32.54
C PRO A 664 4.46 -24.33 -31.79
N LEU A 665 3.79 -24.99 -30.84
CA LEU A 665 4.35 -26.15 -30.13
C LEU A 665 4.48 -27.35 -31.06
N MET A 666 3.47 -27.59 -31.92
CA MET A 666 3.51 -28.64 -32.94
C MET A 666 4.69 -28.46 -33.89
N THR A 667 4.88 -27.25 -34.42
CA THR A 667 6.03 -26.92 -35.28
C THR A 667 7.35 -27.17 -34.55
N GLN A 668 7.46 -26.71 -33.30
CA GLN A 668 8.64 -26.90 -32.45
C GLN A 668 8.99 -28.39 -32.30
N TRP A 669 8.00 -29.24 -31.99
CA TRP A 669 8.19 -30.68 -31.85
C TRP A 669 8.49 -31.39 -33.17
N GLN A 670 7.86 -31.00 -34.28
CA GLN A 670 8.17 -31.53 -35.61
C GLN A 670 9.60 -31.21 -36.02
N THR A 671 10.08 -30.00 -35.75
CA THR A 671 11.49 -29.65 -36.03
C THR A 671 12.45 -30.46 -35.16
N TRP A 672 12.12 -30.66 -33.88
CA TRP A 672 12.90 -31.54 -33.01
C TRP A 672 12.93 -32.99 -33.52
N GLN A 673 11.80 -33.52 -33.99
CA GLN A 673 11.73 -34.86 -34.57
C GLN A 673 12.59 -34.98 -35.84
N THR A 674 12.54 -33.99 -36.72
CA THR A 674 13.35 -33.94 -37.94
C THR A 674 14.85 -33.93 -37.60
N LEU A 675 15.26 -33.12 -36.62
CA LEU A 675 16.64 -33.10 -36.14
C LEU A 675 17.02 -34.42 -35.45
N LYS A 676 16.12 -35.03 -34.70
CA LYS A 676 16.35 -36.32 -34.05
C LYS A 676 16.47 -37.47 -35.05
N GLN A 677 15.80 -37.41 -36.21
CA GLN A 677 16.02 -38.37 -37.31
C GLN A 677 17.43 -38.23 -37.90
N HIS A 678 17.98 -37.03 -37.96
CA HIS A 678 19.36 -36.84 -38.39
C HIS A 678 20.38 -37.23 -37.31
N TYR A 679 20.07 -36.95 -36.03
CA TYR A 679 20.90 -37.29 -34.87
C TYR A 679 20.26 -38.42 -34.04
N GLU A 680 20.22 -39.63 -34.61
CA GLU A 680 19.46 -40.77 -34.06
C GLU A 680 19.94 -41.24 -32.69
N HIS A 681 21.26 -41.21 -32.46
CA HIS A 681 21.87 -41.84 -31.31
C HIS A 681 22.04 -40.83 -30.16
N ARG A 682 21.22 -40.96 -29.11
CA ARG A 682 21.42 -40.19 -27.87
C ARG A 682 22.66 -40.72 -27.14
N LEU A 683 23.64 -39.87 -26.93
CA LEU A 683 24.84 -40.21 -26.17
C LEU A 683 24.55 -40.18 -24.67
N PRO A 684 25.16 -41.08 -23.87
CA PRO A 684 25.05 -41.02 -22.42
C PRO A 684 25.63 -39.70 -21.91
N THR A 685 25.05 -39.20 -20.81
CA THR A 685 25.57 -38.02 -20.11
C THR A 685 27.06 -38.21 -19.85
N GLN A 686 27.86 -37.27 -20.34
CA GLN A 686 29.31 -37.36 -20.25
C GLN A 686 29.77 -37.22 -18.79
N GLN A 687 30.94 -37.78 -18.47
CA GLN A 687 31.54 -37.61 -17.15
C GLN A 687 31.71 -36.12 -16.81
N ARG A 688 31.56 -35.77 -15.53
CA ARG A 688 31.80 -34.40 -15.08
C ARG A 688 33.24 -34.02 -15.38
N GLN A 689 33.41 -32.91 -16.08
CA GLN A 689 34.73 -32.31 -16.31
C GLN A 689 34.83 -31.05 -15.44
N SER A 690 36.04 -30.82 -14.93
CA SER A 690 36.37 -29.62 -14.15
C SER A 690 37.29 -28.72 -14.98
N LEU A 691 36.96 -27.43 -15.03
CA LEU A 691 37.78 -26.40 -15.65
C LEU A 691 38.09 -25.33 -14.60
N CYS A 692 39.35 -24.91 -14.51
CA CYS A 692 39.76 -23.85 -13.60
C CYS A 692 40.04 -22.56 -14.39
N GLY A 693 39.46 -21.44 -13.97
CA GLY A 693 39.77 -20.11 -14.47
C GLY A 693 41.14 -19.61 -13.99
N ASN A 694 41.62 -18.50 -14.53
CA ASN A 694 42.93 -17.96 -14.16
C ASN A 694 42.97 -17.47 -12.70
N GLN A 695 41.81 -17.08 -12.17
CA GLN A 695 41.64 -16.61 -10.78
C GLN A 695 41.44 -17.76 -9.76
N GLY A 696 41.56 -19.02 -10.20
CA GLY A 696 41.43 -20.20 -9.32
C GLY A 696 40.00 -20.63 -9.04
N ILE A 697 39.02 -20.17 -9.83
CA ILE A 697 37.62 -20.61 -9.75
C ILE A 697 37.43 -21.88 -10.55
N ALA A 698 36.93 -22.92 -9.89
CA ALA A 698 36.54 -24.16 -10.55
C ALA A 698 35.10 -24.08 -11.08
N LEU A 699 34.92 -24.60 -12.29
CA LEU A 699 33.63 -24.90 -12.93
C LEU A 699 33.55 -26.41 -13.10
N GLU A 700 32.51 -27.03 -12.53
CA GLU A 700 32.22 -28.44 -12.74
C GLU A 700 30.86 -28.59 -13.41
N ALA A 701 30.88 -29.26 -14.56
CA ALA A 701 29.66 -29.50 -15.31
C ALA A 701 29.72 -30.81 -16.09
N GLN A 702 28.56 -31.19 -16.61
CA GLN A 702 28.39 -32.33 -17.50
C GLN A 702 27.59 -31.88 -18.71
N THR A 703 27.95 -32.39 -19.88
CA THR A 703 27.21 -32.11 -21.11
C THR A 703 25.99 -33.05 -21.19
N GLN A 704 24.81 -32.46 -21.25
CA GLN A 704 23.52 -33.15 -21.39
C GLN A 704 22.92 -32.90 -22.78
N ASP A 705 21.96 -33.76 -23.15
CA ASP A 705 21.19 -33.71 -24.40
C ASP A 705 22.03 -33.71 -25.67
N LEU A 706 23.09 -34.53 -25.64
CA LEU A 706 23.99 -34.75 -26.76
C LEU A 706 23.48 -35.90 -27.63
N PHE A 707 23.42 -35.67 -28.94
CA PHE A 707 23.02 -36.64 -29.94
C PHE A 707 24.11 -36.75 -31.01
N GLN A 708 24.17 -37.91 -31.67
CA GLN A 708 25.15 -38.22 -32.70
C GLN A 708 24.46 -38.71 -33.97
N ALA A 709 24.87 -38.17 -35.11
CA ALA A 709 24.47 -38.61 -36.44
C ALA A 709 25.32 -39.81 -36.89
N GLU A 710 24.85 -40.56 -37.89
CA GLU A 710 25.61 -41.69 -38.45
C GLU A 710 27.01 -41.28 -38.96
N ASP A 711 27.11 -40.05 -39.49
CA ASP A 711 28.36 -39.46 -40.00
C ASP A 711 29.36 -39.06 -38.89
N GLY A 712 29.01 -39.29 -37.61
CA GLY A 712 29.85 -38.99 -36.46
C GLY A 712 29.74 -37.55 -35.93
N HIS A 713 29.02 -36.67 -36.63
CA HIS A 713 28.70 -35.33 -36.17
C HIS A 713 27.84 -35.34 -34.91
N ARG A 714 28.10 -34.43 -33.98
CA ARG A 714 27.39 -34.34 -32.70
C ARG A 714 26.62 -33.03 -32.59
N ALA A 715 25.43 -33.10 -32.01
CA ALA A 715 24.60 -31.94 -31.76
C ALA A 715 23.94 -31.97 -30.38
N ARG A 716 23.76 -30.80 -29.79
CA ARG A 716 22.87 -30.58 -28.64
C ARG A 716 21.54 -30.06 -29.14
N LEU A 717 20.46 -30.74 -28.79
CA LEU A 717 19.09 -30.35 -29.17
C LEU A 717 18.39 -29.78 -27.94
N ILE A 718 18.24 -28.45 -27.89
CA ILE A 718 17.69 -27.74 -26.73
C ILE A 718 16.40 -27.04 -27.12
N PHE A 719 15.33 -27.32 -26.39
CA PHE A 719 14.08 -26.58 -26.50
C PHE A 719 14.21 -25.24 -25.78
N ILE A 720 13.74 -24.18 -26.43
CA ILE A 720 13.57 -22.86 -25.81
C ILE A 720 12.09 -22.49 -25.87
N GLU A 721 11.50 -22.22 -24.72
CA GLU A 721 10.12 -21.77 -24.63
C GLU A 721 10.00 -20.28 -25.01
N GLY A 722 9.08 -19.99 -25.94
CA GLY A 722 8.86 -18.66 -26.51
C GLY A 722 9.47 -18.47 -27.91
N LYS A 723 9.33 -17.24 -28.41
CA LYS A 723 9.83 -16.83 -29.72
C LYS A 723 11.36 -16.68 -29.71
N LEU A 724 12.04 -17.31 -30.66
CA LEU A 724 13.48 -17.10 -30.90
C LEU A 724 13.76 -15.98 -31.91
N HIS A 725 12.71 -15.53 -32.62
CA HIS A 725 12.80 -14.47 -33.61
C HIS A 725 11.76 -13.38 -33.26
N GLN A 726 12.17 -12.11 -33.32
CA GLN A 726 11.29 -10.95 -33.09
C GLN A 726 10.29 -10.76 -34.24
N ALA A 727 10.72 -11.07 -35.46
CA ALA A 727 9.93 -11.01 -36.69
C ALA A 727 10.26 -12.23 -37.57
N GLU A 728 10.39 -12.05 -38.88
CA GLU A 728 10.66 -13.14 -39.84
C GLU A 728 11.90 -13.97 -39.45
N PRO A 729 11.80 -15.31 -39.40
CA PRO A 729 12.87 -16.19 -38.95
C PRO A 729 14.02 -16.32 -39.94
N THR A 730 13.83 -15.88 -41.19
CA THR A 730 14.83 -15.93 -42.27
C THR A 730 15.94 -14.89 -42.10
N ARG A 731 15.73 -13.86 -41.28
CA ARG A 731 16.72 -12.79 -41.09
C ARG A 731 17.48 -12.93 -39.77
N PRO A 732 18.83 -13.00 -39.80
CA PRO A 732 19.63 -13.15 -38.59
C PRO A 732 19.54 -11.93 -37.65
N GLU A 733 19.21 -10.73 -38.15
CA GLU A 733 18.94 -9.55 -37.30
C GLU A 733 17.80 -9.79 -36.30
N ASN A 734 16.80 -10.59 -36.67
CA ASN A 734 15.60 -10.81 -35.86
C ASN A 734 15.80 -11.80 -34.70
N ILE A 735 16.96 -12.44 -34.57
CA ILE A 735 17.22 -13.42 -33.51
C ILE A 735 17.19 -12.76 -32.13
N ARG A 736 16.40 -13.31 -31.21
CA ARG A 736 16.35 -12.93 -29.80
C ARG A 736 17.57 -13.45 -29.05
N ARG A 737 18.67 -12.69 -29.15
CA ARG A 737 19.97 -13.02 -28.56
C ARG A 737 19.90 -13.16 -27.03
N ASP A 738 19.03 -12.40 -26.38
CA ASP A 738 18.74 -12.49 -24.93
C ASP A 738 18.30 -13.91 -24.51
N LYS A 739 17.63 -14.65 -25.39
CA LYS A 739 17.20 -16.04 -25.15
C LYS A 739 18.33 -17.05 -25.41
N CYS A 740 19.19 -16.77 -26.38
CA CYS A 740 20.33 -17.64 -26.73
C CYS A 740 21.46 -17.60 -25.70
N VAL A 741 21.63 -16.48 -24.99
CA VAL A 741 22.69 -16.25 -24.00
C VAL A 741 22.75 -17.36 -22.94
N ASN A 742 21.60 -17.85 -22.48
CA ASN A 742 21.54 -18.88 -21.43
C ASN A 742 22.17 -20.22 -21.86
N GLN A 743 22.31 -20.48 -23.16
CA GLN A 743 22.88 -21.73 -23.68
C GLN A 743 24.34 -21.59 -24.10
N TRP A 744 24.88 -20.37 -24.08
CA TRP A 744 26.24 -20.10 -24.52
C TRP A 744 27.32 -20.79 -23.67
N PRO A 745 27.30 -20.72 -22.32
CA PRO A 745 28.30 -21.42 -21.50
C PRO A 745 28.28 -22.94 -21.74
N ALA A 746 27.08 -23.51 -21.86
CA ALA A 746 26.92 -24.95 -22.12
C ALA A 746 27.39 -25.35 -23.53
N HIS A 747 27.23 -24.48 -24.52
CA HIS A 747 27.75 -24.69 -25.87
C HIS A 747 29.29 -24.68 -25.91
N LEU A 748 29.92 -23.72 -25.22
CA LEU A 748 31.39 -23.66 -25.09
C LEU A 748 31.94 -24.90 -24.37
N PHE A 749 31.30 -25.30 -23.26
CA PHE A 749 31.69 -26.49 -22.51
C PHE A 749 31.55 -27.78 -23.33
N ALA A 750 30.53 -27.87 -24.19
CA ALA A 750 30.34 -29.04 -25.05
C ALA A 750 31.49 -29.27 -26.04
N GLN A 751 32.22 -28.23 -26.45
CA GLN A 751 33.39 -28.37 -27.34
C GLN A 751 34.57 -29.06 -26.66
N LEU A 752 34.63 -29.06 -25.32
CA LEU A 752 35.69 -29.71 -24.54
C LEU A 752 35.56 -31.25 -24.50
N THR A 753 34.52 -31.81 -25.14
CA THR A 753 34.32 -33.26 -25.25
C THR A 753 35.19 -33.93 -26.32
N GLY A 754 36.09 -33.16 -26.97
CA GLY A 754 37.06 -33.66 -27.96
C GLY A 754 36.51 -33.88 -29.37
N HIS A 755 35.23 -33.54 -29.59
CA HIS A 755 34.59 -33.61 -30.90
C HIS A 755 33.84 -32.30 -31.20
N PRO A 756 33.76 -31.85 -32.46
CA PRO A 756 32.96 -30.69 -32.83
C PRO A 756 31.48 -30.92 -32.49
N VAL A 757 30.89 -30.05 -31.68
CA VAL A 757 29.48 -30.14 -31.27
C VAL A 757 28.72 -28.91 -31.75
N GLU A 758 27.60 -29.13 -32.42
CA GLU A 758 26.68 -28.04 -32.78
C GLU A 758 25.59 -27.92 -31.71
N THR A 759 24.94 -26.76 -31.59
CA THR A 759 23.79 -26.62 -30.68
C THR A 759 22.62 -26.02 -31.43
N HIS A 760 21.53 -26.78 -31.52
CA HIS A 760 20.27 -26.35 -32.10
C HIS A 760 19.32 -25.93 -30.99
N LEU A 761 18.98 -24.64 -31.00
CA LEU A 761 17.98 -24.05 -30.13
C LEU A 761 16.65 -24.07 -30.88
N ILE A 762 15.67 -24.81 -30.38
CA ILE A 762 14.41 -25.07 -31.06
C ILE A 762 13.33 -24.27 -30.34
N GLY A 763 12.82 -23.23 -30.99
CA GLY A 763 11.81 -22.33 -30.44
C GLY A 763 10.50 -22.36 -31.23
N GLU A 764 9.53 -21.56 -30.80
CA GLU A 764 8.20 -21.52 -31.42
C GLU A 764 8.20 -20.90 -32.84
N THR A 765 9.19 -20.05 -33.14
CA THR A 765 9.29 -19.32 -34.41
C THR A 765 10.41 -19.86 -35.31
N GLY A 766 10.98 -21.03 -35.00
CA GLY A 766 12.06 -21.65 -35.78
C GLY A 766 13.26 -22.07 -34.93
N THR A 767 14.35 -22.45 -35.61
CA THR A 767 15.57 -22.94 -34.97
C THR A 767 16.73 -21.98 -35.14
N VAL A 768 17.53 -21.81 -34.08
CA VAL A 768 18.78 -21.06 -34.10
C VAL A 768 19.93 -22.04 -33.90
N ARG A 769 20.91 -22.04 -34.81
CA ARG A 769 22.09 -22.90 -34.75
C ARG A 769 23.31 -22.14 -34.20
N LEU A 770 23.98 -22.75 -33.22
CA LEU A 770 25.33 -22.37 -32.80
C LEU A 770 26.32 -23.37 -33.45
N PRO A 771 27.20 -22.89 -34.34
CA PRO A 771 28.14 -23.75 -35.08
C PRO A 771 29.26 -24.25 -34.15
N PRO A 772 29.98 -25.31 -34.53
CA PRO A 772 31.06 -25.84 -33.70
C PRO A 772 32.21 -24.82 -33.62
N ILE A 773 32.85 -24.77 -32.46
CA ILE A 773 33.97 -23.87 -32.17
C ILE A 773 35.17 -24.73 -31.83
N ASP A 774 36.34 -24.32 -32.32
CA ASP A 774 37.60 -24.99 -32.03
C ASP A 774 37.88 -25.04 -30.52
N GLU A 775 38.33 -26.19 -30.00
CA GLU A 775 38.48 -26.45 -28.56
C GLU A 775 39.33 -25.38 -27.84
N PRO A 776 40.50 -24.95 -28.37
CA PRO A 776 41.31 -23.92 -27.73
C PRO A 776 40.57 -22.58 -27.60
N THR A 777 39.79 -22.22 -28.63
CA THR A 777 39.01 -20.98 -28.63
C THR A 777 37.85 -21.06 -27.63
N ALA A 778 37.14 -22.18 -27.61
CA ALA A 778 36.04 -22.40 -26.68
C ALA A 778 36.51 -22.42 -25.22
N ARG A 779 37.65 -23.08 -24.95
CA ARG A 779 38.31 -23.10 -23.64
C ARG A 779 38.70 -21.69 -23.19
N HIS A 780 39.32 -20.91 -24.09
CA HIS A 780 39.73 -19.53 -23.77
C HIS A 780 38.52 -18.65 -23.44
N GLN A 781 37.44 -18.71 -24.24
CA GLN A 781 36.23 -17.95 -23.98
C GLN A 781 35.55 -18.36 -22.67
N LEU A 782 35.54 -19.65 -22.33
CA LEU A 782 34.96 -20.13 -21.08
C LEU A 782 35.77 -19.70 -19.85
N ILE A 783 37.11 -19.70 -19.95
CA ILE A 783 37.99 -19.14 -18.90
C ILE A 783 37.74 -17.64 -18.74
N ASN A 784 37.64 -16.89 -19.84
CA ASN A 784 37.34 -15.46 -19.78
C ASN A 784 35.98 -15.17 -19.12
N LEU A 785 34.97 -16.02 -19.34
CA LEU A 785 33.67 -15.90 -18.66
C LEU A 785 33.77 -16.17 -17.16
N LEU A 786 34.58 -17.15 -16.74
CA LEU A 786 34.84 -17.43 -15.32
C LEU A 786 35.56 -16.28 -14.63
N ASP A 787 36.56 -15.70 -15.29
CA ASP A 787 37.29 -14.55 -14.77
C ASP A 787 36.40 -13.30 -14.73
N SER A 788 35.55 -13.10 -15.74
CA SER A 788 34.58 -12.00 -15.75
C SER A 788 33.51 -12.15 -14.66
N TRP A 789 33.07 -13.38 -14.40
CA TRP A 789 32.16 -13.70 -13.29
C TRP A 789 32.82 -13.36 -11.94
N PHE A 790 34.11 -13.69 -11.78
CA PHE A 790 34.87 -13.36 -10.57
C PHE A 790 34.94 -11.86 -10.33
N ASP A 791 35.29 -11.11 -11.36
CA ASP A 791 35.39 -9.66 -11.27
C ASP A 791 34.02 -9.03 -10.95
N ALA A 792 32.95 -9.54 -11.60
CA ALA A 792 31.58 -9.05 -11.38
C ALA A 792 31.05 -9.29 -9.97
N ILE A 793 31.57 -10.30 -9.25
CA ILE A 793 31.24 -10.53 -7.83
C ILE A 793 32.15 -9.76 -6.87
N GLN A 794 33.23 -9.16 -7.35
CA GLN A 794 33.97 -8.16 -6.58
C GLN A 794 33.35 -6.77 -6.74
N GLN A 795 32.89 -6.43 -7.94
CA GLN A 795 32.40 -5.10 -8.29
C GLN A 795 31.32 -5.21 -9.39
N PRO A 796 30.20 -4.49 -9.28
CA PRO A 796 29.08 -4.70 -10.20
C PRO A 796 29.45 -4.18 -11.58
N TYR A 797 29.37 -5.05 -12.60
CA TYR A 797 29.68 -4.69 -13.98
C TYR A 797 28.66 -3.69 -14.54
N PRO A 798 29.09 -2.52 -15.09
CA PRO A 798 28.21 -1.53 -15.69
C PRO A 798 27.72 -1.98 -17.06
N ILE A 799 26.88 -3.01 -17.08
CA ILE A 799 26.34 -3.59 -18.30
C ILE A 799 24.97 -4.22 -18.06
N ALA A 800 24.08 -4.04 -19.04
CA ALA A 800 22.79 -4.68 -19.11
C ALA A 800 22.70 -5.49 -20.42
N CYS A 801 22.12 -6.68 -20.36
CA CYS A 801 22.27 -7.71 -21.40
C CYS A 801 21.61 -7.29 -22.73
N LYS A 802 20.34 -6.86 -22.70
CA LYS A 802 19.64 -6.43 -23.93
C LYS A 802 20.24 -5.15 -24.48
N THR A 803 20.59 -4.23 -23.60
CA THR A 803 21.23 -2.96 -23.92
C THR A 803 22.58 -3.17 -24.62
N ALA A 804 23.38 -4.14 -24.15
CA ALA A 804 24.65 -4.51 -24.76
C ALA A 804 24.49 -5.08 -26.19
N PHE A 805 23.51 -5.96 -26.42
CA PHE A 805 23.22 -6.46 -27.76
C PHE A 805 22.75 -5.34 -28.70
N CYS A 806 21.84 -4.48 -28.23
CA CYS A 806 21.36 -3.34 -29.00
C CYS A 806 22.51 -2.42 -29.44
N TRP A 807 23.46 -2.15 -28.55
CA TRP A 807 24.64 -1.35 -28.87
C TRP A 807 25.54 -2.03 -29.92
N LEU A 808 25.91 -3.30 -29.71
CA LEU A 808 26.85 -4.02 -30.60
C LEU A 808 26.34 -4.17 -32.04
N GLU A 809 25.03 -4.34 -32.23
CA GLU A 809 24.41 -4.46 -33.55
C GLU A 809 24.48 -3.17 -34.35
N ASN A 810 24.24 -2.03 -33.67
CA ASN A 810 24.20 -0.73 -34.32
C ASN A 810 25.57 -0.09 -34.44
N HIS A 811 26.52 -0.42 -33.54
CA HIS A 811 27.83 0.20 -33.50
C HIS A 811 28.64 0.01 -34.79
N LYS A 812 28.52 -1.15 -35.44
CA LYS A 812 29.23 -1.43 -36.72
C LYS A 812 28.64 -0.70 -37.92
N VAL A 813 27.37 -0.31 -37.87
CA VAL A 813 26.62 0.27 -39.00
C VAL A 813 26.52 1.80 -38.87
N ALA A 814 26.17 2.28 -37.67
CA ALA A 814 25.98 3.69 -37.36
C ALA A 814 26.43 3.96 -35.91
N PRO A 815 27.72 4.25 -35.66
CA PRO A 815 28.28 4.37 -34.32
C PRO A 815 27.61 5.48 -33.50
N ASP A 816 27.26 6.60 -34.14
CA ASP A 816 26.63 7.75 -33.48
C ASP A 816 25.19 7.44 -33.02
N GLN A 817 24.45 6.59 -33.76
CA GLN A 817 23.07 6.20 -33.41
C GLN A 817 23.00 5.00 -32.46
N ALA A 818 24.10 4.27 -32.28
CA ALA A 818 24.13 3.08 -31.44
C ALA A 818 23.93 3.40 -29.95
N ILE A 819 24.43 4.55 -29.51
CA ILE A 819 24.28 5.04 -28.13
C ILE A 819 22.81 5.40 -27.86
N ASP A 820 22.16 6.13 -28.76
CA ASP A 820 20.75 6.52 -28.59
C ASP A 820 19.82 5.30 -28.58
N LYS A 821 20.07 4.30 -29.43
CA LYS A 821 19.30 3.05 -29.43
C LYS A 821 19.55 2.21 -28.17
N ALA A 822 20.78 2.20 -27.65
CA ALA A 822 21.08 1.56 -26.38
C ALA A 822 20.37 2.26 -25.21
N ARG A 823 20.35 3.60 -25.20
CA ARG A 823 19.59 4.40 -24.22
C ARG A 823 18.10 4.05 -24.23
N ILE A 824 17.46 4.04 -25.40
CA ILE A 824 16.04 3.67 -25.51
C ILE A 824 15.80 2.23 -25.05
N CYS A 825 16.73 1.31 -25.30
CA CYS A 825 16.64 -0.07 -24.82
C CYS A 825 16.76 -0.18 -23.29
N PHE A 826 17.60 0.66 -22.68
CA PHE A 826 17.83 0.67 -21.24
C PHE A 826 16.69 1.37 -20.48
N GLU A 827 16.35 2.60 -20.87
CA GLU A 827 15.39 3.48 -20.18
C GLU A 827 13.95 3.24 -20.63
N GLY A 828 13.74 2.72 -21.85
CA GLY A 828 12.42 2.57 -22.45
C GLY A 828 12.00 3.77 -23.32
N GLY A 829 10.78 3.71 -23.84
CA GLY A 829 10.17 4.74 -24.69
C GLY A 829 8.64 4.66 -24.69
N TYR A 830 7.97 5.45 -25.54
CA TYR A 830 6.51 5.43 -25.68
C TYR A 830 6.05 4.03 -26.17
N ASN A 831 5.46 3.23 -25.27
CA ASN A 831 5.08 1.81 -25.44
C ASN A 831 6.22 0.77 -25.46
N VAL A 832 7.44 1.12 -25.04
CA VAL A 832 8.54 0.16 -24.90
C VAL A 832 9.08 0.21 -23.48
N GLN A 833 8.93 -0.89 -22.74
CA GLN A 833 9.50 -1.00 -21.41
C GLN A 833 11.02 -1.14 -21.49
N GLY A 834 11.73 -0.34 -20.69
CA GLY A 834 13.18 -0.38 -20.57
C GLY A 834 13.68 -1.64 -19.86
N GLU A 835 14.95 -1.98 -20.07
CA GLU A 835 15.62 -3.03 -19.30
C GLU A 835 15.71 -2.67 -17.81
N ILE A 836 15.79 -1.37 -17.46
CA ILE A 836 15.87 -0.85 -16.09
C ILE A 836 14.62 -1.17 -15.26
N GLU A 837 13.42 -1.16 -15.85
CA GLU A 837 12.16 -1.45 -15.17
C GLU A 837 12.04 -2.93 -14.78
N ASN A 838 12.71 -3.81 -15.52
CA ASN A 838 12.71 -5.25 -15.28
C ASN A 838 13.70 -5.68 -14.19
N ASP A 839 14.63 -4.81 -13.81
CA ASP A 839 15.68 -5.11 -12.85
C ASP A 839 15.86 -3.97 -11.81
N PRO A 840 15.30 -4.12 -10.60
CA PRO A 840 15.42 -3.09 -9.56
C PRO A 840 16.88 -2.84 -9.12
N ILE A 841 17.79 -3.79 -9.35
CA ILE A 841 19.21 -3.61 -9.04
C ILE A 841 19.86 -2.66 -10.05
N LEU A 842 19.48 -2.73 -11.33
CA LEU A 842 19.93 -1.75 -12.34
C LEU A 842 19.45 -0.35 -11.94
N ALA A 843 18.17 -0.18 -11.63
CA ALA A 843 17.60 1.10 -11.20
C ALA A 843 18.29 1.68 -9.95
N ARG A 844 18.76 0.81 -9.04
CA ARG A 844 19.43 1.21 -7.79
C ARG A 844 20.86 1.71 -8.00
N ILE A 845 21.61 1.11 -8.93
CA ILE A 845 23.03 1.41 -9.17
C ILE A 845 23.19 2.46 -10.28
N TRP A 846 22.41 2.33 -11.35
CA TRP A 846 22.44 3.17 -12.55
C TRP A 846 21.02 3.62 -12.91
N PRO A 847 20.55 4.76 -12.36
CA PRO A 847 19.18 5.24 -12.56
C PRO A 847 18.90 5.70 -14.01
N ASP A 848 19.93 5.97 -14.80
CA ASP A 848 19.83 6.38 -16.20
C ASP A 848 20.97 5.75 -17.04
N PHE A 849 20.87 5.82 -18.36
CA PHE A 849 21.88 5.22 -19.24
C PHE A 849 23.23 5.96 -19.16
N ASP A 850 23.22 7.27 -18.88
CA ASP A 850 24.45 8.07 -18.79
C ASP A 850 25.30 7.67 -17.58
N THR A 851 24.69 7.39 -16.43
CA THR A 851 25.38 6.87 -15.25
C THR A 851 25.94 5.48 -15.50
N LEU A 852 25.26 4.64 -16.29
CA LEU A 852 25.79 3.33 -16.72
C LEU A 852 26.99 3.49 -17.65
N LEU A 853 26.90 4.35 -18.67
CA LEU A 853 27.94 4.56 -19.66
C LEU A 853 29.21 5.21 -19.06
N ASN A 854 29.03 6.18 -18.16
CA ASN A 854 30.12 6.96 -17.56
C ASN A 854 30.81 6.24 -16.39
N ASN A 855 30.26 5.13 -15.90
CA ASN A 855 30.87 4.38 -14.79
C ASN A 855 32.11 3.63 -15.28
N GLN A 856 33.29 4.13 -14.90
CA GLN A 856 34.58 3.52 -15.24
C GLN A 856 35.17 2.86 -13.99
N LEU A 857 35.13 1.53 -13.93
CA LEU A 857 35.75 0.78 -12.84
C LEU A 857 37.29 0.70 -13.03
N THR A 858 37.72 0.41 -14.27
CA THR A 858 39.14 0.39 -14.74
C THR A 858 39.20 0.63 -16.26
N GLN A 859 40.40 0.80 -16.84
CA GLN A 859 40.59 1.07 -18.29
C GLN A 859 39.98 0.02 -19.24
N ASN A 860 39.72 -1.22 -18.77
CA ASN A 860 39.18 -2.33 -19.58
C ASN A 860 37.79 -2.82 -19.10
N GLN A 861 37.10 -2.07 -18.23
CA GLN A 861 35.78 -2.44 -17.68
C GLN A 861 34.76 -1.33 -17.96
N ARG A 862 34.87 -0.69 -19.13
CA ARG A 862 33.86 0.23 -19.63
C ARG A 862 32.70 -0.56 -20.22
N PHE A 863 31.52 0.04 -20.26
CA PHE A 863 30.34 -0.54 -20.90
C PHE A 863 30.67 -1.11 -22.29
N THR A 864 31.39 -0.36 -23.14
CA THR A 864 31.77 -0.78 -24.50
C THR A 864 32.68 -2.00 -24.54
N ASP A 865 33.67 -2.06 -23.64
CA ASP A 865 34.65 -3.14 -23.58
C ASP A 865 34.00 -4.42 -23.08
N LEU A 866 33.16 -4.31 -22.04
CA LEU A 866 32.37 -5.42 -21.50
C LEU A 866 31.38 -5.96 -22.53
N CYS A 867 30.76 -5.08 -23.34
CA CYS A 867 29.90 -5.51 -24.44
C CYS A 867 30.68 -6.40 -25.42
N GLN A 868 31.87 -5.95 -25.84
CA GLN A 868 32.70 -6.69 -26.79
C GLN A 868 33.22 -8.01 -26.18
N GLN A 869 33.63 -8.00 -24.91
CA GLN A 869 34.19 -9.17 -24.24
C GLN A 869 33.15 -10.27 -24.00
N LEU A 870 31.97 -9.90 -23.49
CA LEU A 870 30.95 -10.88 -23.05
C LEU A 870 29.99 -11.30 -24.17
N TYR A 871 29.58 -10.37 -25.04
CA TYR A 871 28.45 -10.60 -25.95
C TYR A 871 28.82 -10.67 -27.44
N GLN A 872 29.93 -10.06 -27.88
CA GLN A 872 30.39 -10.15 -29.29
C GLN A 872 30.68 -11.59 -29.77
N PRO A 873 31.25 -12.51 -28.96
CA PRO A 873 31.45 -13.90 -29.37
C PRO A 873 30.14 -14.59 -29.73
N ILE A 874 29.08 -14.31 -28.96
CA ILE A 874 27.73 -14.86 -29.16
C ILE A 874 27.16 -14.36 -30.49
N ILE A 875 27.23 -13.05 -30.77
CA ILE A 875 26.77 -12.48 -32.05
C ILE A 875 27.50 -13.13 -33.23
N THR A 876 28.82 -13.29 -33.11
CA THR A 876 29.66 -13.84 -34.18
C THR A 876 29.34 -15.31 -34.46
N ALA A 877 29.09 -16.10 -33.42
CA ALA A 877 28.66 -17.50 -33.56
C ALA A 877 27.27 -17.61 -34.19
N LEU A 878 26.32 -16.77 -33.76
CA LEU A 878 24.97 -16.74 -34.31
C LEU A 878 24.95 -16.35 -35.80
N GLN A 879 25.74 -15.36 -36.21
CA GLN A 879 25.87 -14.95 -37.61
C GLN A 879 26.47 -16.05 -38.49
N LYS A 880 27.44 -16.81 -37.98
CA LYS A 880 28.04 -17.94 -38.72
C LYS A 880 27.10 -19.14 -38.83
N GLY A 881 26.33 -19.41 -37.77
CA GLY A 881 25.41 -20.56 -37.74
C GLY A 881 24.13 -20.36 -38.55
N ASN A 882 23.75 -19.09 -38.79
CA ASN A 882 22.48 -18.71 -39.42
C ASN A 882 22.77 -17.60 -40.47
N PRO A 883 23.42 -17.93 -41.59
CA PRO A 883 23.71 -16.96 -42.64
C PRO A 883 22.40 -16.40 -43.22
N PRO A 884 22.36 -15.12 -43.63
CA PRO A 884 21.18 -14.58 -44.33
C PRO A 884 20.97 -15.35 -45.64
N GLU A 885 19.73 -15.76 -45.89
CA GLU A 885 19.35 -16.24 -47.23
C GLU A 885 19.51 -15.08 -48.24
N ASN A 886 20.23 -15.33 -49.34
CA ASN A 886 20.39 -14.37 -50.44
C ASN A 886 19.10 -14.18 -51.23
#